data_AF-A0A965QSQ7-F1
#
_entry.id   AF-A0A965QSQ7-F1
#
_cell.length_a   1.000
_cell.length_b   1.000
_cell.length_c   1.000
_cell.angle_alpha   90.00
_cell.angle_beta   90.00
_cell.angle_gamma   90.00
#
_symmetry.space_group_name_H-M   'P 1'
#
loop_
_entity.id
_entity.type
_entity.pdbx_description
1 polymer ?
#
loop_
_entity_poly.entity_id
_entity_poly.type
_entity_poly.pdbx_seq_one_letter_code
_entity_poly.pdbx_strand_id
1 'polypeptide(L)'
;MQFRNNPLTISDTLTDAQEYIVFRAANADNSFTPDWGGPTGRSDGGHWMFQAGTRQMWGDWQPNAVAQNGTAVSQGNSNGSPYGLSNVNQFMVLKVDPNNPNNTQFRIGGNGGWNNSYVDVAEVLVYDHVLSAEDQNKVGAYLASKYGITTSYTGGGNGSLASSPVTISSGATLDAGGNAVSIGGLSGASGASVQLGVGSLTVNSSADSTYGGTIAGAGGKLIKAGAATLTLSGTNTQTGGTELQGGVLSVANNAALGASSAPLTFNGGTLRPSVALTSSRPVAVAAAGGTYDTNGFNSAITGTVTGSDQFAKGGAGTLAVSGADTSGFTGSFAVNAGTLQGTAATIARSVAVSSGATVEFNQAAAGTYSSAISGAGGLTKSGTATLKIDSAATYTGATLVTAGTLQLAAPGPTSNGLNTWFKAGAGVTTSGSSVTTWVDQSGNGHTATRTEGNMYLASSVINGQPVVQFRDSAYANMTGNMYSKEQFMVVKIVDGDWGAFMGSDQRSGYMLNQNGNFWDGNYPLAVSKNGTVLPNQPYPLGQDRQFMLVKVVGNDNNTTPRTYSLGRSEGWRSLNMDMAELISYDHVLTADEEQKVGSYLATKYGLTTTYGPQVAENILPVSSAVSVASGATLDLNGVTQTVASLSNYGGGGGTVSLGAKNLTFGNGSGSFSGVITGTGAVAKTGTGVQTLAGTNTYSGGTTVSGGKLVAGRLAALGSGAIAIQNGGTLGIAAGLDFTSKTLTVASGGKIDMGDGATVALPSVSALAAITSTSPYHSTVANILYGSGSTVPTALNSAWTSNTSGFYSDILTLNGTGAGNVFVLSMTYDTVVDPMALNIGTREDSSTGFLAMGTGSAVLGGWTSAYVTPGQFGIDTANHQVWVVSDHNSQFTVMVVPEPGSLALAGLALAGLLAWSRRRRAA
;
A
#
# COMPACT_ATOMS: atom_id res chain seq x y z
N MET A 1 -43.81 33.84 48.60
CA MET A 1 -44.41 34.95 49.38
C MET A 1 -45.18 35.84 48.43
N GLN A 2 -46.47 36.09 48.71
CA GLN A 2 -47.27 37.02 47.92
C GLN A 2 -47.27 38.38 48.61
N PHE A 3 -46.63 39.37 48.01
CA PHE A 3 -46.64 40.73 48.54
C PHE A 3 -47.83 41.46 47.96
N ARG A 4 -48.79 41.76 48.84
CA ARG A 4 -49.98 42.55 48.55
C ARG A 4 -49.99 43.75 49.50
N ASN A 5 -49.69 44.92 48.96
CA ASN A 5 -49.84 46.22 49.62
C ASN A 5 -48.94 46.54 50.83
N ASN A 6 -48.17 45.60 51.37
CA ASN A 6 -47.22 45.85 52.46
C ASN A 6 -45.78 45.47 52.03
N PRO A 7 -44.80 46.38 52.16
CA PRO A 7 -43.41 46.05 51.88
C PRO A 7 -42.82 45.16 52.99
N LEU A 8 -41.98 44.21 52.60
CA LEU A 8 -41.03 43.58 53.52
C LEU A 8 -39.75 44.42 53.51
N THR A 9 -39.45 45.02 54.64
CA THR A 9 -38.21 45.79 54.84
C THR A 9 -37.17 44.87 55.44
N ILE A 10 -36.02 44.72 54.77
CA ILE A 10 -34.84 44.14 55.38
C ILE A 10 -34.15 45.26 56.15
N SER A 11 -34.22 45.20 57.48
CA SER A 11 -33.83 46.29 58.39
C SER A 11 -32.33 46.39 58.66
N ASP A 12 -31.49 45.84 57.77
CA ASP A 12 -30.04 45.86 57.95
C ASP A 12 -29.41 47.12 57.36
N THR A 13 -28.33 47.59 57.97
CA THR A 13 -27.61 48.77 57.47
C THR A 13 -26.67 48.31 56.37
N LEU A 14 -26.95 48.67 55.11
CA LEU A 14 -26.20 48.17 53.96
C LEU A 14 -24.85 48.86 53.87
N THR A 15 -23.82 48.29 54.50
CA THR A 15 -22.43 48.70 54.30
C THR A 15 -21.74 47.66 53.42
N ASP A 16 -21.22 48.13 52.28
CA ASP A 16 -20.55 47.40 51.20
C ASP A 16 -21.45 46.70 50.16
N ALA A 17 -20.88 46.46 48.96
CA ALA A 17 -21.57 46.18 47.70
C ALA A 17 -22.38 44.89 47.71
N GLN A 18 -23.68 44.99 47.98
CA GLN A 18 -24.60 43.85 48.00
C GLN A 18 -25.25 43.60 46.64
N GLU A 19 -25.40 42.32 46.28
CA GLU A 19 -26.16 41.88 45.11
C GLU A 19 -27.41 41.11 45.55
N TYR A 20 -28.57 41.54 45.06
CA TYR A 20 -29.87 40.98 45.41
C TYR A 20 -30.43 40.20 44.22
N ILE A 21 -30.74 38.92 44.41
CA ILE A 21 -31.42 38.11 43.38
C ILE A 21 -32.83 37.83 43.87
N VAL A 22 -33.82 38.42 43.17
CA VAL A 22 -35.25 38.29 43.50
C VAL A 22 -35.93 37.44 42.44
N PHE A 23 -36.56 36.34 42.87
CA PHE A 23 -37.23 35.40 41.98
C PHE A 23 -38.74 35.60 41.94
N ARG A 24 -39.35 35.76 40.77
CA ARG A 24 -40.82 35.88 40.62
C ARG A 24 -41.48 34.55 40.22
N ALA A 25 -42.62 34.22 40.83
CA ALA A 25 -43.49 33.12 40.38
C ALA A 25 -44.92 33.63 40.07
N ALA A 26 -45.20 33.84 38.77
CA ALA A 26 -46.47 33.98 38.04
C ALA A 26 -47.68 34.82 38.59
N ASN A 27 -48.10 35.81 37.78
CA ASN A 27 -49.46 35.91 37.19
C ASN A 27 -49.43 36.86 35.97
N ALA A 28 -50.25 36.56 34.96
CA ALA A 28 -50.13 37.00 33.56
C ALA A 28 -50.49 38.47 33.24
N ASP A 29 -50.97 39.25 34.20
CA ASP A 29 -51.68 40.52 33.89
C ASP A 29 -50.87 41.81 34.14
N ASN A 30 -49.59 41.73 34.50
CA ASN A 30 -48.77 42.92 34.75
C ASN A 30 -47.63 43.05 33.72
N SER A 31 -47.81 43.92 32.73
CA SER A 31 -46.75 44.33 31.80
C SER A 31 -45.86 45.42 32.40
N PHE A 32 -44.54 45.29 32.23
CA PHE A 32 -43.57 46.38 32.44
C PHE A 32 -43.60 47.32 31.23
N THR A 33 -43.85 48.60 31.44
CA THR A 33 -43.64 49.65 30.41
C THR A 33 -42.99 50.87 31.05
N PRO A 34 -41.81 51.32 30.60
CA PRO A 34 -41.29 52.63 30.94
C PRO A 34 -42.03 53.69 30.10
N ASP A 35 -42.70 54.65 30.74
CA ASP A 35 -43.23 55.84 30.07
C ASP A 35 -42.35 57.05 30.36
N TRP A 36 -42.02 57.82 29.32
CA TRP A 36 -41.30 59.09 29.41
C TRP A 36 -42.24 60.19 28.91
N GLY A 37 -42.91 60.89 29.82
CA GLY A 37 -43.58 62.15 29.47
C GLY A 37 -44.56 62.69 30.52
N GLY A 38 -44.15 63.74 31.24
CA GLY A 38 -45.06 64.63 31.96
C GLY A 38 -44.34 65.88 32.50
N PRO A 39 -44.96 67.09 32.47
CA PRO A 39 -44.25 68.33 32.17
C PRO A 39 -43.96 69.17 33.42
N THR A 40 -42.75 69.10 33.99
CA THR A 40 -42.18 70.24 34.75
C THR A 40 -40.67 70.05 34.87
N GLY A 41 -39.89 71.00 34.35
CA GLY A 41 -38.45 71.01 34.49
C GLY A 41 -38.01 71.12 35.95
N ARG A 42 -37.46 70.03 36.48
CA ARG A 42 -36.45 70.05 37.54
C ARG A 42 -35.37 69.04 37.19
N SER A 43 -34.14 69.54 37.07
CA SER A 43 -32.92 68.82 36.82
C SER A 43 -32.29 68.43 38.17
N ASP A 44 -32.75 67.35 38.78
CA ASP A 44 -32.07 66.71 39.90
C ASP A 44 -32.22 65.19 39.75
N GLY A 45 -31.10 64.45 39.75
CA GLY A 45 -30.95 63.00 39.96
C GLY A 45 -31.94 62.03 39.29
N GLY A 46 -31.46 61.22 38.34
CA GLY A 46 -32.29 60.25 37.60
C GLY A 46 -33.12 59.28 38.48
N HIS A 47 -34.43 59.28 38.26
CA HIS A 47 -35.44 58.45 38.94
C HIS A 47 -35.91 57.30 38.03
N TRP A 48 -36.24 56.13 38.60
CA TRP A 48 -36.90 55.01 37.89
C TRP A 48 -38.38 54.88 38.34
N MET A 49 -39.29 54.59 37.40
CA MET A 49 -40.73 54.44 37.65
C MET A 49 -41.18 52.97 37.55
N PHE A 50 -41.99 52.51 38.50
CA PHE A 50 -42.75 51.25 38.41
C PHE A 50 -44.23 51.57 38.18
N GLN A 51 -44.85 51.00 37.15
CA GLN A 51 -46.28 51.17 36.86
C GLN A 51 -46.98 49.81 36.72
N ALA A 52 -48.06 49.62 37.47
CA ALA A 52 -48.98 48.50 37.34
C ALA A 52 -50.38 49.06 37.13
N GLY A 53 -50.84 49.11 35.87
CA GLY A 53 -52.09 49.78 35.48
C GLY A 53 -51.99 51.32 35.53
N THR A 54 -53.11 52.03 35.74
CA THR A 54 -53.19 53.50 35.58
C THR A 54 -52.61 54.35 36.73
N ARG A 55 -51.68 53.84 37.57
CA ARG A 55 -51.15 54.61 38.72
C ARG A 55 -49.65 54.36 39.01
N GLN A 56 -48.98 55.37 39.57
CA GLN A 56 -47.52 55.55 39.68
C GLN A 56 -46.95 55.25 41.08
N MET A 57 -45.69 54.79 41.15
CA MET A 57 -44.90 54.63 42.40
C MET A 57 -43.53 55.34 42.30
N TRP A 58 -43.00 55.85 43.42
CA TRP A 58 -41.70 56.56 43.53
C TRP A 58 -40.72 55.82 44.46
N GLY A 59 -39.44 55.77 44.05
CA GLY A 59 -38.33 55.30 44.89
C GLY A 59 -36.96 55.72 44.32
N ASP A 60 -36.05 56.13 45.21
CA ASP A 60 -34.71 56.64 44.87
C ASP A 60 -33.69 55.51 44.70
N TRP A 61 -33.64 54.89 43.53
CA TRP A 61 -32.67 53.81 43.21
C TRP A 61 -32.01 54.06 41.86
N GLN A 62 -30.67 54.08 41.81
CA GLN A 62 -29.90 54.01 40.56
C GLN A 62 -29.14 52.67 40.50
N PRO A 63 -29.67 51.63 39.83
CA PRO A 63 -28.90 50.41 39.59
C PRO A 63 -27.85 50.64 38.51
N ASN A 64 -26.59 50.27 38.79
CA ASN A 64 -25.47 50.39 37.85
C ASN A 64 -25.52 49.34 36.72
N ALA A 65 -26.32 48.28 36.87
CA ALA A 65 -26.62 47.32 35.83
C ALA A 65 -27.90 46.55 36.18
N VAL A 66 -28.78 46.33 35.19
CA VAL A 66 -29.88 45.38 35.27
C VAL A 66 -29.56 44.26 34.29
N ALA A 67 -29.57 43.01 34.78
CA ALA A 67 -29.37 41.84 33.94
C ALA A 67 -30.66 41.02 33.82
N GLN A 68 -31.08 40.73 32.58
CA GLN A 68 -32.22 39.86 32.30
C GLN A 68 -31.70 38.49 31.86
N ASN A 69 -32.01 37.42 32.62
CA ASN A 69 -31.50 36.08 32.36
C ASN A 69 -29.97 36.04 32.12
N GLY A 70 -29.21 36.85 32.87
CA GLY A 70 -27.74 36.94 32.74
C GLY A 70 -27.22 37.84 31.61
N THR A 71 -28.07 38.52 30.85
CA THR A 71 -27.64 39.49 29.82
C THR A 71 -27.62 40.90 30.43
N ALA A 72 -26.46 41.58 30.43
CA ALA A 72 -26.39 43.00 30.81
C ALA A 72 -27.20 43.85 29.83
N VAL A 73 -28.22 44.56 30.32
CA VAL A 73 -28.94 45.52 29.51
C VAL A 73 -28.11 46.81 29.45
N SER A 74 -27.49 47.10 28.30
CA SER A 74 -26.68 48.31 28.13
C SER A 74 -27.54 49.57 28.17
N GLN A 75 -27.07 50.65 28.81
CA GLN A 75 -27.67 51.97 28.69
C GLN A 75 -27.61 52.43 27.22
N GLY A 76 -28.73 52.32 26.50
CA GLY A 76 -28.90 52.96 25.20
C GLY A 76 -29.09 54.45 25.39
N ASN A 77 -28.09 55.24 25.00
CA ASN A 77 -28.24 56.67 24.84
C ASN A 77 -29.28 56.96 23.73
N SER A 78 -30.22 57.86 24.03
CA SER A 78 -31.16 58.54 23.12
C SER A 78 -32.19 57.70 22.36
N ASN A 79 -33.47 57.97 22.69
CA ASN A 79 -34.67 57.81 21.86
C ASN A 79 -34.82 56.52 21.03
N GLY A 80 -35.42 55.46 21.60
CA GLY A 80 -36.02 54.38 20.79
C GLY A 80 -36.39 53.07 21.51
N SER A 81 -37.69 52.79 21.57
CA SER A 81 -38.40 51.52 21.88
C SER A 81 -38.48 50.97 23.33
N PRO A 82 -39.71 50.64 23.81
CA PRO A 82 -39.97 50.14 25.17
C PRO A 82 -39.54 48.67 25.39
N TYR A 83 -38.97 48.39 26.56
CA TYR A 83 -38.67 47.03 27.03
C TYR A 83 -39.96 46.30 27.46
N GLY A 84 -40.55 45.49 26.59
CA GLY A 84 -41.67 44.61 26.94
C GLY A 84 -41.19 43.35 27.65
N LEU A 85 -41.45 43.22 28.96
CA LEU A 85 -41.29 41.95 29.69
C LEU A 85 -42.61 41.18 29.64
N SER A 86 -42.76 40.24 28.70
CA SER A 86 -44.06 39.58 28.44
C SER A 86 -44.18 38.11 28.87
N ASN A 87 -43.19 37.50 29.54
CA ASN A 87 -43.22 36.04 29.80
C ASN A 87 -43.09 35.66 31.29
N VAL A 88 -43.79 34.56 31.64
CA VAL A 88 -43.87 33.92 32.96
C VAL A 88 -42.54 33.21 33.29
N ASN A 89 -42.12 33.22 34.57
CA ASN A 89 -40.90 32.59 35.14
C ASN A 89 -39.56 33.29 34.80
N GLN A 90 -39.34 34.51 35.33
CA GLN A 90 -38.08 35.27 35.17
C GLN A 90 -37.46 35.64 36.52
N PHE A 91 -36.13 35.73 36.58
CA PHE A 91 -35.39 36.30 37.71
C PHE A 91 -34.74 37.63 37.35
N MET A 92 -34.65 38.50 38.35
CA MET A 92 -33.98 39.78 38.25
C MET A 92 -32.77 39.79 39.17
N VAL A 93 -31.62 40.18 38.63
CA VAL A 93 -30.43 40.50 39.41
C VAL A 93 -30.40 42.02 39.58
N LEU A 94 -30.47 42.46 40.84
CA LEU A 94 -30.43 43.86 41.23
C LEU A 94 -29.08 44.14 41.87
N LYS A 95 -28.26 44.93 41.18
CA LYS A 95 -26.98 45.39 41.70
C LYS A 95 -27.16 46.72 42.42
N VAL A 96 -26.86 46.76 43.71
CA VAL A 96 -26.82 47.99 44.49
C VAL A 96 -25.51 48.72 44.21
N ASP A 97 -25.58 50.03 43.97
CA ASP A 97 -24.38 50.87 43.96
C ASP A 97 -23.87 51.06 45.40
N PRO A 98 -22.68 50.53 45.76
CA PRO A 98 -22.09 50.74 47.09
C PRO A 98 -21.71 52.20 47.37
N ASN A 99 -21.59 53.05 46.35
CA ASN A 99 -21.13 54.42 46.49
C ASN A 99 -22.28 55.43 46.64
N ASN A 100 -23.54 54.98 46.70
CA ASN A 100 -24.68 55.87 46.87
C ASN A 100 -25.02 56.05 48.37
N PRO A 101 -24.70 57.22 48.97
CA PRO A 101 -24.90 57.46 50.41
C PRO A 101 -26.38 57.47 50.84
N ASN A 102 -27.33 57.47 49.90
CA ASN A 102 -28.76 57.42 50.20
C ASN A 102 -29.31 56.00 50.33
N ASN A 103 -28.52 54.95 50.07
CA ASN A 103 -29.03 53.58 50.07
C ASN A 103 -28.99 52.96 51.47
N THR A 104 -30.02 53.25 52.27
CA THR A 104 -30.08 52.82 53.68
C THR A 104 -30.95 51.59 53.92
N GLN A 105 -31.77 51.13 52.94
CA GLN A 105 -32.72 50.03 53.12
C GLN A 105 -33.06 49.30 51.81
N PHE A 106 -33.04 47.96 51.81
CA PHE A 106 -33.65 47.15 50.74
C PHE A 106 -35.09 46.77 51.09
N ARG A 107 -36.02 47.00 50.16
CA ARG A 107 -37.45 46.76 50.35
C ARG A 107 -38.01 45.93 49.20
N ILE A 108 -38.80 44.92 49.55
CA ILE A 108 -39.54 44.09 48.60
C ILE A 108 -41.02 44.42 48.73
N GLY A 109 -41.60 45.02 47.68
CA GLY A 109 -42.95 45.60 47.72
C GLY A 109 -42.92 47.12 47.87
N GLY A 110 -43.93 47.81 47.33
CA GLY A 110 -43.90 49.25 47.16
C GLY A 110 -44.05 50.06 48.45
N ASN A 111 -43.50 51.27 48.43
CA ASN A 111 -43.60 52.26 49.50
C ASN A 111 -44.25 53.54 48.98
N GLY A 112 -45.41 53.90 49.52
CA GLY A 112 -46.14 55.11 49.16
C GLY A 112 -47.63 54.88 49.31
N GLY A 113 -48.35 55.82 49.93
CA GLY A 113 -49.77 55.73 50.30
C GLY A 113 -50.78 55.63 49.15
N TRP A 114 -50.41 55.05 48.01
CA TRP A 114 -51.27 54.75 46.88
C TRP A 114 -51.15 53.27 46.50
N ASN A 115 -52.19 52.52 46.85
CA ASN A 115 -52.26 51.06 46.82
C ASN A 115 -52.21 50.45 45.40
N ASN A 116 -51.27 49.52 45.18
CA ASN A 116 -51.42 48.19 44.53
C ASN A 116 -50.08 47.73 43.93
N SER A 117 -49.25 47.04 44.73
CA SER A 117 -48.13 46.24 44.21
C SER A 117 -48.48 44.76 44.38
N TYR A 118 -48.49 44.01 43.28
CA TYR A 118 -48.68 42.56 43.26
C TYR A 118 -47.39 41.89 42.78
N VAL A 119 -46.55 41.49 43.74
CA VAL A 119 -45.31 40.77 43.45
C VAL A 119 -45.30 39.46 44.22
N ASP A 120 -45.24 38.36 43.47
CA ASP A 120 -45.07 37.02 44.02
C ASP A 120 -43.60 36.66 43.97
N VAL A 121 -42.96 36.58 45.13
CA VAL A 121 -41.53 36.26 45.25
C VAL A 121 -41.37 34.83 45.77
N ALA A 122 -40.64 34.00 45.03
CA ALA A 122 -40.38 32.61 45.43
C ALA A 122 -39.19 32.49 46.38
N GLU A 123 -38.09 33.19 46.08
CA GLU A 123 -36.85 33.16 46.87
C GLU A 123 -36.10 34.48 46.71
N VAL A 124 -35.38 34.89 47.76
CA VAL A 124 -34.50 36.05 47.78
C VAL A 124 -33.16 35.60 48.34
N LEU A 125 -32.10 35.82 47.58
CA LEU A 125 -30.73 35.53 48.00
C LEU A 125 -29.98 36.87 48.10
N VAL A 126 -29.28 37.06 49.21
CA VAL A 126 -28.54 38.28 49.53
C VAL A 126 -27.10 37.89 49.84
N TYR A 127 -26.15 38.54 49.19
CA TYR A 127 -24.72 38.33 49.39
C TYR A 127 -24.07 39.62 49.93
N ASP A 128 -23.11 39.45 50.84
CA ASP A 128 -22.33 40.52 51.47
C ASP A 128 -21.26 41.11 50.54
N HIS A 129 -21.14 40.57 49.32
CA HIS A 129 -20.25 41.02 48.26
C HIS A 129 -20.91 40.86 46.89
N VAL A 130 -20.33 41.50 45.88
CA VAL A 130 -20.70 41.26 44.47
C VAL A 130 -20.21 39.87 44.08
N LEU A 131 -21.14 39.01 43.66
CA LEU A 131 -20.78 37.67 43.24
C LEU A 131 -19.89 37.70 42.00
N SER A 132 -18.96 36.75 41.91
CA SER A 132 -18.26 36.50 40.65
C SER A 132 -19.26 36.02 39.58
N ALA A 133 -18.95 36.21 38.29
CA ALA A 133 -19.80 35.68 37.22
C ALA A 133 -20.02 34.15 37.33
N GLU A 134 -19.02 33.43 37.86
CA GLU A 134 -19.13 31.99 38.14
C GLU A 134 -20.13 31.69 39.25
N ASP A 135 -20.11 32.45 40.35
CA ASP A 135 -21.01 32.23 41.48
C ASP A 135 -22.43 32.71 41.18
N GLN A 136 -22.59 33.78 40.40
CA GLN A 136 -23.89 34.17 39.83
C GLN A 136 -24.48 33.03 38.98
N ASN A 137 -23.65 32.34 38.20
CA ASN A 137 -24.08 31.18 37.41
C ASN A 137 -24.46 29.99 38.30
N LYS A 138 -23.73 29.73 39.40
CA LYS A 138 -24.09 28.68 40.39
C LYS A 138 -25.44 28.96 41.04
N VAL A 139 -25.69 30.22 41.40
CA VAL A 139 -26.97 30.67 41.96
C VAL A 139 -28.09 30.53 40.93
N GLY A 140 -27.86 30.94 39.68
CA GLY A 140 -28.79 30.74 38.57
C GLY A 140 -29.13 29.26 38.33
N ALA A 141 -28.13 28.38 38.38
CA ALA A 141 -28.31 26.93 38.22
C ALA A 141 -29.09 26.31 39.40
N TYR A 142 -28.81 26.73 40.64
CA TYR A 142 -29.56 26.31 41.83
C TYR A 142 -31.04 26.69 41.71
N LEU A 143 -31.32 27.93 41.34
CA LEU A 143 -32.69 28.43 41.18
C LEU A 143 -33.40 27.73 40.02
N ALA A 144 -32.71 27.50 38.90
CA ALA A 144 -33.27 26.79 37.76
C ALA A 144 -33.60 25.33 38.08
N SER A 145 -32.74 24.64 38.83
CA SER A 145 -32.97 23.26 39.28
C SER A 145 -34.10 23.17 40.30
N LYS A 146 -34.20 24.13 41.24
CA LYS A 146 -35.19 24.10 42.32
C LYS A 146 -36.61 24.45 41.84
N TYR A 147 -36.72 25.33 40.84
CA TYR A 147 -38.01 25.83 40.34
C TYR A 147 -38.36 25.36 38.91
N GLY A 148 -37.57 24.46 38.32
CA GLY A 148 -37.89 23.80 37.04
C GLY A 148 -37.81 24.72 35.81
N ILE A 149 -36.79 25.59 35.75
CA ILE A 149 -36.68 26.64 34.74
C ILE A 149 -35.79 26.19 33.59
N THR A 150 -36.28 26.37 32.36
CA THR A 150 -35.53 26.04 31.14
C THR A 150 -34.54 27.17 30.86
N THR A 151 -33.25 26.98 31.15
CA THR A 151 -32.21 27.97 30.83
C THR A 151 -31.66 27.72 29.41
N SER A 152 -31.92 28.63 28.48
CA SER A 152 -31.06 28.80 27.29
C SER A 152 -29.72 29.36 27.75
N TYR A 153 -28.65 28.58 27.68
CA TYR A 153 -27.30 29.06 27.99
C TYR A 153 -26.79 29.91 26.82
N THR A 154 -27.10 31.20 26.81
CA THR A 154 -26.44 32.16 25.92
C THR A 154 -25.27 32.80 26.66
N GLY A 155 -24.21 32.04 26.88
CA GLY A 155 -22.93 32.58 27.37
C GLY A 155 -22.29 33.40 26.26
N GLY A 156 -22.36 34.73 26.36
CA GLY A 156 -21.52 35.65 25.59
C GLY A 156 -20.10 35.62 26.16
N GLY A 157 -19.13 35.20 25.34
CA GLY A 157 -17.77 34.88 25.74
C GLY A 157 -17.51 33.38 25.56
N ASN A 158 -16.27 32.97 25.29
CA ASN A 158 -15.85 31.56 25.17
C ASN A 158 -16.19 30.75 26.44
N GLY A 159 -17.45 30.40 26.63
CA GLY A 159 -17.99 29.70 27.79
C GLY A 159 -17.68 28.21 27.68
N SER A 160 -16.50 27.85 28.15
CA SER A 160 -16.17 26.45 28.47
C SER A 160 -17.05 26.02 29.65
N LEU A 161 -17.90 25.01 29.47
CA LEU A 161 -18.50 24.24 30.57
C LEU A 161 -17.38 23.34 31.12
N ALA A 162 -16.39 23.99 31.74
CA ALA A 162 -15.07 23.47 32.11
C ALA A 162 -15.02 21.95 32.27
N SER A 163 -14.45 21.24 31.30
CA SER A 163 -14.15 19.78 31.31
C SER A 163 -15.19 18.87 31.97
N SER A 164 -16.43 19.29 32.11
CA SER A 164 -17.44 18.61 32.93
C SER A 164 -18.30 17.77 32.00
N PRO A 165 -18.62 16.52 32.37
CA PRO A 165 -19.54 15.71 31.59
C PRO A 165 -20.93 16.36 31.61
N VAL A 166 -21.57 16.41 30.44
CA VAL A 166 -22.92 16.90 30.24
C VAL A 166 -23.82 15.74 29.84
N THR A 167 -24.90 15.57 30.60
CA THR A 167 -25.97 14.61 30.32
C THR A 167 -27.23 15.36 29.94
N ILE A 168 -27.75 15.10 28.74
CA ILE A 168 -28.96 15.74 28.23
C ILE A 168 -30.08 14.71 28.28
N SER A 169 -31.10 15.00 29.10
CA SER A 169 -32.30 14.17 29.21
C SER A 169 -33.14 14.25 27.92
N SER A 170 -33.99 13.24 27.70
CA SER A 170 -34.93 13.28 26.58
C SER A 170 -35.85 14.51 26.68
N GLY A 171 -36.06 15.22 25.58
CA GLY A 171 -36.79 16.48 25.51
C GLY A 171 -35.99 17.72 25.94
N ALA A 172 -34.82 17.54 26.56
CA ALA A 172 -33.94 18.66 26.92
C ALA A 172 -33.05 19.06 25.73
N THR A 173 -32.69 20.34 25.67
CA THR A 173 -31.83 20.92 24.64
C THR A 173 -30.63 21.61 25.27
N LEU A 174 -29.42 21.27 24.82
CA LEU A 174 -28.22 22.09 25.01
C LEU A 174 -28.11 23.04 23.81
N ASP A 175 -28.34 24.33 24.02
CA ASP A 175 -28.16 25.35 22.99
C ASP A 175 -26.83 26.08 23.21
N ALA A 176 -25.96 26.06 22.20
CA ALA A 176 -24.69 26.78 22.18
C ALA A 176 -24.84 28.25 21.77
N GLY A 177 -26.02 28.66 21.27
CA GLY A 177 -26.29 30.04 20.85
C GLY A 177 -25.40 30.53 19.71
N GLY A 178 -24.82 29.64 18.91
CA GLY A 178 -23.84 30.00 17.87
C GLY A 178 -22.40 30.15 18.38
N ASN A 179 -22.11 29.86 19.65
CA ASN A 179 -20.78 30.02 20.26
C ASN A 179 -19.96 28.71 20.22
N ALA A 180 -18.66 28.83 20.48
CA ALA A 180 -17.82 27.68 20.78
C ALA A 180 -18.04 27.23 22.24
N VAL A 181 -18.40 25.97 22.43
CA VAL A 181 -18.66 25.33 23.73
C VAL A 181 -17.73 24.13 23.87
N SER A 182 -17.09 23.99 25.03
CA SER A 182 -16.26 22.83 25.36
C SER A 182 -16.80 22.13 26.60
N ILE A 183 -16.89 20.80 26.55
CA ILE A 183 -17.42 19.92 27.61
C ILE A 183 -16.50 18.71 27.83
N GLY A 184 -16.57 18.10 29.00
CA GLY A 184 -15.80 16.89 29.35
C GLY A 184 -16.45 15.57 28.98
N GLY A 185 -17.65 15.56 28.42
CA GLY A 185 -18.35 14.34 28.02
C GLY A 185 -19.75 14.66 27.56
N LEU A 186 -20.26 13.93 26.58
CA LEU A 186 -21.61 14.14 26.06
C LEU A 186 -22.38 12.84 26.18
N SER A 187 -23.42 12.84 27.00
CA SER A 187 -24.33 11.70 27.10
C SER A 187 -25.79 12.13 27.03
N GLY A 188 -26.65 11.21 26.62
CA GLY A 188 -28.08 11.51 26.46
C GLY A 188 -28.77 10.44 25.61
N ALA A 189 -30.05 10.21 25.89
CA ALA A 189 -30.85 9.25 25.15
C ALA A 189 -31.49 9.88 23.89
N SER A 190 -32.23 9.07 23.12
CA SER A 190 -33.06 9.57 22.03
C SER A 190 -34.04 10.66 22.53
N GLY A 191 -34.25 11.69 21.72
CA GLY A 191 -35.05 12.86 22.07
C GLY A 191 -34.30 13.97 22.80
N ALA A 192 -33.05 13.76 23.22
CA ALA A 192 -32.16 14.85 23.60
C ALA A 192 -31.73 15.66 22.35
N SER A 193 -31.45 16.95 22.52
CA SER A 193 -31.02 17.82 21.43
C SER A 193 -29.79 18.66 21.79
N VAL A 194 -28.89 18.88 20.83
CA VAL A 194 -27.83 19.90 20.88
C VAL A 194 -28.04 20.83 19.69
N GLN A 195 -28.17 22.14 19.96
CA GLN A 195 -28.29 23.17 18.94
C GLN A 195 -26.99 24.00 18.90
N LEU A 196 -26.25 23.91 17.80
CA LEU A 196 -24.94 24.58 17.66
C LEU A 196 -25.05 25.99 17.07
N GLY A 197 -26.10 26.28 16.30
CA GLY A 197 -26.09 27.44 15.41
C GLY A 197 -24.89 27.37 14.46
N VAL A 198 -24.15 28.48 14.35
CA VAL A 198 -22.85 28.57 13.62
C VAL A 198 -21.64 28.19 14.50
N GLY A 199 -21.88 27.82 15.75
CA GLY A 199 -20.85 27.58 16.76
C GLY A 199 -20.19 26.21 16.68
N SER A 200 -19.42 25.85 17.69
CA SER A 200 -18.81 24.52 17.77
C SER A 200 -19.01 23.87 19.13
N LEU A 201 -19.12 22.54 19.14
CA LEU A 201 -19.13 21.75 20.37
C LEU A 201 -17.89 20.86 20.41
N THR A 202 -17.00 21.12 21.36
CA THR A 202 -15.84 20.29 21.65
C THR A 202 -16.14 19.32 22.78
N VAL A 203 -16.05 18.02 22.49
CA VAL A 203 -16.18 16.94 23.47
C VAL A 203 -14.79 16.43 23.84
N ASN A 204 -14.31 16.84 25.01
CA ASN A 204 -12.99 16.52 25.55
C ASN A 204 -13.04 15.46 26.66
N SER A 205 -13.68 14.31 26.38
CA SER A 205 -13.89 13.28 27.39
C SER A 205 -12.70 12.36 27.66
N SER A 206 -12.49 12.09 28.96
CA SER A 206 -11.58 11.08 29.48
C SER A 206 -12.27 9.74 29.78
N ALA A 207 -13.61 9.68 29.67
CA ALA A 207 -14.40 8.47 29.85
C ALA A 207 -15.31 8.21 28.64
N ASP A 208 -15.60 6.95 28.36
CA ASP A 208 -16.48 6.59 27.26
C ASP A 208 -17.88 7.15 27.50
N SER A 209 -18.51 7.71 26.47
CA SER A 209 -19.85 8.30 26.56
C SER A 209 -20.69 7.96 25.33
N THR A 210 -22.00 7.89 25.51
CA THR A 210 -22.95 7.59 24.43
C THR A 210 -24.02 8.68 24.35
N TYR A 211 -24.23 9.21 23.15
CA TYR A 211 -25.25 10.19 22.85
C TYR A 211 -26.17 9.69 21.73
N GLY A 212 -27.44 9.50 22.05
CA GLY A 212 -28.49 9.07 21.12
C GLY A 212 -29.40 10.20 20.62
N GLY A 213 -29.17 11.43 21.07
CA GLY A 213 -29.90 12.61 20.63
C GLY A 213 -29.46 13.16 19.27
N THR A 214 -30.05 14.27 18.86
CA THR A 214 -29.71 14.97 17.62
C THR A 214 -28.80 16.15 17.91
N ILE A 215 -27.71 16.27 17.15
CA ILE A 215 -26.85 17.44 17.08
C ILE A 215 -27.19 18.20 15.80
N ALA A 216 -27.59 19.46 15.91
CA ALA A 216 -28.08 20.28 14.80
C ALA A 216 -27.41 21.67 14.79
N GLY A 217 -27.40 22.34 13.64
CA GLY A 217 -26.88 23.70 13.51
C GLY A 217 -26.30 24.00 12.13
N ALA A 218 -26.84 25.03 11.46
CA ALA A 218 -26.32 25.49 10.18
C ALA A 218 -24.96 26.19 10.38
N GLY A 219 -23.91 25.68 9.74
CA GLY A 219 -22.53 26.12 9.94
C GLY A 219 -21.87 25.55 11.20
N GLY A 220 -22.65 24.91 12.09
CA GLY A 220 -22.17 24.40 13.36
C GLY A 220 -21.33 23.13 13.23
N LYS A 221 -20.32 22.99 14.07
CA LYS A 221 -19.30 21.93 13.99
C LYS A 221 -19.20 21.11 15.28
N LEU A 222 -19.14 19.78 15.16
CA LEU A 222 -18.79 18.90 16.27
C LEU A 222 -17.28 18.62 16.26
N ILE A 223 -16.61 18.75 17.40
CA ILE A 223 -15.18 18.46 17.58
C ILE A 223 -15.05 17.37 18.65
N LYS A 224 -14.44 16.23 18.28
CA LYS A 224 -14.12 15.14 19.19
C LYS A 224 -12.62 15.19 19.54
N ALA A 225 -12.29 15.67 20.75
CA ALA A 225 -10.90 15.94 21.16
C ALA A 225 -10.38 15.01 22.27
N GLY A 226 -11.25 14.54 23.17
CA GLY A 226 -10.82 13.74 24.32
C GLY A 226 -10.32 12.34 23.96
N ALA A 227 -9.52 11.72 24.83
CA ALA A 227 -8.90 10.41 24.56
C ALA A 227 -9.91 9.24 24.50
N ALA A 228 -11.07 9.35 25.17
CA ALA A 228 -12.06 8.28 25.27
C ALA A 228 -12.94 8.12 24.01
N THR A 229 -13.82 7.12 23.99
CA THR A 229 -14.79 6.89 22.92
C THR A 229 -16.04 7.74 23.12
N LEU A 230 -16.45 8.49 22.10
CA LEU A 230 -17.80 9.05 22.00
C LEU A 230 -18.61 8.21 21.03
N THR A 231 -19.71 7.62 21.48
CA THR A 231 -20.63 6.85 20.63
C THR A 231 -21.83 7.70 20.25
N LEU A 232 -22.02 7.96 18.96
CA LEU A 232 -23.19 8.66 18.42
C LEU A 232 -24.13 7.65 17.75
N SER A 233 -25.33 7.51 18.32
CA SER A 233 -26.37 6.62 17.78
C SER A 233 -27.53 7.36 17.13
N GLY A 234 -27.71 8.65 17.44
CA GLY A 234 -28.73 9.51 16.85
C GLY A 234 -28.42 9.96 15.41
N THR A 235 -29.40 10.60 14.78
CA THR A 235 -29.25 11.28 13.49
C THR A 235 -28.90 12.74 13.74
N ASN A 236 -27.81 13.20 13.13
CA ASN A 236 -27.27 14.54 13.33
C ASN A 236 -27.38 15.35 12.03
N THR A 237 -27.60 16.66 12.13
CA THR A 237 -27.97 17.53 11.00
C THR A 237 -27.12 18.80 10.92
N GLN A 238 -26.10 18.94 11.76
CA GLN A 238 -25.15 20.06 11.67
C GLN A 238 -24.42 20.06 10.32
N THR A 239 -24.22 21.24 9.74
CA THR A 239 -23.64 21.39 8.39
C THR A 239 -22.18 21.86 8.38
N GLY A 240 -21.65 22.34 9.50
CA GLY A 240 -20.24 22.72 9.65
C GLY A 240 -19.27 21.53 9.80
N GLY A 241 -19.80 20.31 9.94
CA GLY A 241 -19.04 19.07 9.89
C GLY A 241 -18.70 18.45 11.24
N THR A 242 -17.85 17.44 11.18
CA THR A 242 -17.32 16.71 12.33
C THR A 242 -15.80 16.62 12.22
N GLU A 243 -15.09 17.09 13.25
CA GLU A 243 -13.63 17.00 13.34
C GLU A 243 -13.21 16.03 14.45
N LEU A 244 -12.21 15.21 14.13
CA LEU A 244 -11.64 14.19 15.01
C LEU A 244 -10.23 14.62 15.42
N GLN A 245 -10.11 15.32 16.54
CA GLN A 245 -8.84 15.76 17.11
C GLN A 245 -8.18 14.70 18.01
N GLY A 246 -8.96 13.76 18.57
CA GLY A 246 -8.44 12.73 19.45
C GLY A 246 -9.42 11.63 19.83
N GLY A 247 -8.89 10.53 20.38
CA GLY A 247 -9.66 9.36 20.80
C GLY A 247 -10.46 8.72 19.66
N VAL A 248 -11.58 8.09 20.01
CA VAL A 248 -12.46 7.41 19.04
C VAL A 248 -13.83 8.09 18.97
N LEU A 249 -14.31 8.37 17.76
CA LEU A 249 -15.72 8.61 17.48
C LEU A 249 -16.34 7.33 16.93
N SER A 250 -17.21 6.68 17.69
CA SER A 250 -18.00 5.55 17.20
C SER A 250 -19.35 6.02 16.70
N VAL A 251 -19.80 5.51 15.56
CA VAL A 251 -21.06 5.91 14.94
C VAL A 251 -21.91 4.69 14.58
N ALA A 252 -23.21 4.78 14.85
CA ALA A 252 -24.17 3.71 14.55
C ALA A 252 -24.75 3.78 13.12
N ASN A 253 -24.57 4.91 12.43
CA ASN A 253 -25.08 5.14 11.09
C ASN A 253 -24.36 6.33 10.44
N ASN A 254 -24.53 6.49 9.12
CA ASN A 254 -23.86 7.56 8.36
C ASN A 254 -24.39 8.97 8.71
N ALA A 255 -25.62 9.09 9.20
CA ALA A 255 -26.22 10.38 9.56
C ALA A 255 -25.74 10.89 10.95
N ALA A 256 -25.15 10.03 11.77
CA ALA A 256 -24.50 10.42 13.03
C ALA A 256 -23.29 11.36 12.82
N LEU A 257 -22.75 11.44 11.60
CA LEU A 257 -21.66 12.36 11.23
C LEU A 257 -22.14 13.78 10.84
N GLY A 258 -23.44 14.07 10.93
CA GLY A 258 -24.03 15.35 10.52
C GLY A 258 -24.67 15.29 9.14
N ALA A 259 -24.91 16.44 8.50
CA ALA A 259 -25.46 16.48 7.14
C ALA A 259 -24.54 15.77 6.12
N SER A 260 -25.10 15.20 5.05
CA SER A 260 -24.35 14.42 4.04
C SER A 260 -23.36 15.26 3.21
N SER A 261 -23.52 16.58 3.19
CA SER A 261 -22.59 17.53 2.58
C SER A 261 -21.55 18.08 3.57
N ALA A 262 -21.71 17.82 4.87
CA ALA A 262 -20.84 18.37 5.89
C ALA A 262 -19.47 17.66 5.87
N PRO A 263 -18.35 18.38 6.06
CA PRO A 263 -17.03 17.77 6.00
C PRO A 263 -16.75 16.86 7.20
N LEU A 264 -15.98 15.79 6.97
CA LEU A 264 -15.37 14.97 8.01
C LEU A 264 -13.87 15.26 8.04
N THR A 265 -13.37 15.83 9.13
CA THR A 265 -11.96 16.21 9.28
C THR A 265 -11.25 15.27 10.25
N PHE A 266 -10.18 14.63 9.79
CA PHE A 266 -9.24 13.88 10.61
C PHE A 266 -8.10 14.81 11.03
N ASN A 267 -7.89 14.97 12.33
CA ASN A 267 -6.83 15.81 12.93
C ASN A 267 -6.22 15.10 14.16
N GLY A 268 -5.90 13.82 14.01
CA GLY A 268 -5.31 12.96 15.05
C GLY A 268 -6.25 11.91 15.64
N GLY A 269 -7.57 12.06 15.48
CA GLY A 269 -8.57 11.12 16.01
C GLY A 269 -8.89 9.91 15.11
N THR A 270 -9.71 9.01 15.64
CA THR A 270 -10.18 7.79 14.96
C THR A 270 -11.69 7.80 14.72
N LEU A 271 -12.14 7.51 13.51
CA LEU A 271 -13.53 7.16 13.22
C LEU A 271 -13.69 5.64 13.29
N ARG A 272 -14.65 5.15 14.09
CA ARG A 272 -14.94 3.71 14.23
C ARG A 272 -16.44 3.39 14.04
N PRO A 273 -16.91 3.16 12.81
CA PRO A 273 -18.22 2.58 12.55
C PRO A 273 -18.56 1.36 13.42
N SER A 274 -19.84 1.25 13.82
CA SER A 274 -20.43 0.00 14.33
C SER A 274 -21.31 -0.72 13.30
N VAL A 275 -21.35 -0.19 12.08
CA VAL A 275 -22.02 -0.74 10.88
C VAL A 275 -21.19 -0.39 9.65
N ALA A 276 -21.40 -1.08 8.52
CA ALA A 276 -20.84 -0.65 7.24
C ALA A 276 -21.29 0.79 6.89
N LEU A 277 -20.35 1.64 6.49
CA LEU A 277 -20.64 3.03 6.12
C LEU A 277 -20.15 3.35 4.72
N THR A 278 -21.06 3.82 3.87
CA THR A 278 -20.73 4.49 2.61
C THR A 278 -21.01 5.98 2.77
N SER A 279 -19.99 6.82 2.58
CA SER A 279 -20.10 8.27 2.76
C SER A 279 -19.56 9.04 1.56
N SER A 280 -20.37 9.96 1.03
CA SER A 280 -20.00 10.94 0.00
C SER A 280 -19.48 12.26 0.55
N ARG A 281 -19.35 12.38 1.89
CA ARG A 281 -18.86 13.61 2.52
C ARG A 281 -17.43 13.94 2.07
N PRO A 282 -17.09 15.23 1.92
CA PRO A 282 -15.70 15.65 1.83
C PRO A 282 -14.93 15.19 3.07
N VAL A 283 -13.82 14.49 2.86
CA VAL A 283 -12.89 14.07 3.90
C VAL A 283 -11.63 14.93 3.82
N ALA A 284 -11.26 15.56 4.93
CA ALA A 284 -10.02 16.32 5.03
C ALA A 284 -9.08 15.68 6.06
N VAL A 285 -7.82 15.45 5.68
CA VAL A 285 -6.76 14.93 6.54
C VAL A 285 -5.84 16.08 6.90
N ALA A 286 -5.97 16.60 8.12
CA ALA A 286 -5.16 17.69 8.66
C ALA A 286 -3.76 17.21 9.08
N ALA A 287 -2.92 18.14 9.54
CA ALA A 287 -1.51 17.92 9.85
C ALA A 287 -1.21 16.95 11.02
N ALA A 288 -2.21 16.46 11.74
CA ALA A 288 -2.05 15.39 12.72
C ALA A 288 -2.50 14.02 12.18
N GLY A 289 -2.90 13.95 10.91
CA GLY A 289 -3.39 12.74 10.27
C GLY A 289 -4.71 12.24 10.86
N GLY A 290 -4.94 10.93 10.79
CA GLY A 290 -6.00 10.27 11.55
C GLY A 290 -6.33 8.88 11.01
N THR A 291 -7.22 8.16 11.71
CA THR A 291 -7.51 6.75 11.42
C THR A 291 -8.98 6.51 11.11
N TYR A 292 -9.27 5.85 9.99
CA TYR A 292 -10.55 5.19 9.74
C TYR A 292 -10.45 3.73 10.17
N ASP A 293 -10.98 3.40 11.34
CA ASP A 293 -11.08 2.02 11.84
C ASP A 293 -12.39 1.38 11.40
N THR A 294 -12.31 0.46 10.45
CA THR A 294 -13.48 -0.26 9.93
C THR A 294 -14.21 -1.13 10.96
N ASN A 295 -13.58 -1.47 12.09
CA ASN A 295 -14.17 -2.35 13.11
C ASN A 295 -14.68 -3.69 12.55
N GLY A 296 -14.05 -4.20 11.49
CA GLY A 296 -14.45 -5.43 10.80
C GLY A 296 -15.52 -5.27 9.72
N PHE A 297 -16.10 -4.07 9.53
CA PHE A 297 -17.10 -3.82 8.49
C PHE A 297 -16.47 -3.34 7.17
N ASN A 298 -17.12 -3.64 6.05
CA ASN A 298 -16.72 -3.09 4.77
C ASN A 298 -17.36 -1.70 4.59
N SER A 299 -16.54 -0.66 4.56
CA SER A 299 -16.96 0.73 4.42
C SER A 299 -16.41 1.33 3.12
N ALA A 300 -16.99 2.45 2.68
CA ALA A 300 -16.56 3.17 1.49
C ALA A 300 -16.59 4.69 1.68
N ILE A 301 -15.58 5.37 1.14
CA ILE A 301 -15.56 6.81 0.94
C ILE A 301 -15.72 7.06 -0.56
N THR A 302 -16.70 7.87 -0.93
CA THR A 302 -17.00 8.23 -2.33
C THR A 302 -16.97 9.74 -2.57
N GLY A 303 -16.71 10.53 -1.52
CA GLY A 303 -16.52 11.97 -1.62
C GLY A 303 -15.10 12.34 -2.00
N THR A 304 -14.79 13.64 -1.93
CA THR A 304 -13.41 14.13 -2.06
C THR A 304 -12.59 13.74 -0.83
N VAL A 305 -11.31 13.44 -1.03
CA VAL A 305 -10.31 13.27 0.03
C VAL A 305 -9.18 14.25 -0.22
N THR A 306 -8.90 15.11 0.75
CA THR A 306 -7.83 16.13 0.67
C THR A 306 -6.95 16.08 1.91
N GLY A 307 -5.76 16.69 1.82
CA GLY A 307 -4.82 16.76 2.94
C GLY A 307 -3.43 16.32 2.58
N SER A 308 -2.46 16.67 3.44
CA SER A 308 -1.03 16.44 3.20
C SER A 308 -0.40 15.42 4.15
N ASP A 309 -1.14 14.94 5.15
CA ASP A 309 -0.61 14.04 6.18
C ASP A 309 -1.05 12.58 5.96
N GLN A 310 -0.63 11.68 6.84
CA GLN A 310 -0.95 10.28 6.77
C GLN A 310 -2.43 10.00 7.09
N PHE A 311 -3.09 9.27 6.20
CA PHE A 311 -4.43 8.71 6.42
C PHE A 311 -4.33 7.21 6.71
N ALA A 312 -4.68 6.83 7.93
CA ALA A 312 -4.56 5.45 8.40
C ALA A 312 -5.88 4.69 8.27
N LYS A 313 -5.78 3.42 7.89
CA LYS A 313 -6.84 2.44 7.82
C LYS A 313 -6.64 1.39 8.91
N GLY A 314 -7.58 1.30 9.85
CA GLY A 314 -7.64 0.28 10.91
C GLY A 314 -8.80 -0.71 10.75
N GLY A 315 -8.85 -1.70 11.64
CA GLY A 315 -9.90 -2.74 11.68
C GLY A 315 -9.80 -3.77 10.56
N ALA A 316 -10.39 -4.95 10.77
CA ALA A 316 -10.24 -6.09 9.87
C ALA A 316 -10.99 -5.97 8.52
N GLY A 317 -11.95 -5.04 8.40
CA GLY A 317 -12.78 -4.88 7.20
C GLY A 317 -12.07 -4.16 6.05
N THR A 318 -12.76 -4.03 4.93
CA THR A 318 -12.30 -3.25 3.76
C THR A 318 -12.72 -1.79 3.88
N LEU A 319 -11.80 -0.85 3.62
CA LEU A 319 -12.15 0.54 3.32
C LEU A 319 -11.93 0.78 1.83
N ALA A 320 -13.03 0.96 1.09
CA ALA A 320 -12.99 1.29 -0.33
C ALA A 320 -12.89 2.80 -0.55
N VAL A 321 -11.91 3.24 -1.33
CA VAL A 321 -11.75 4.62 -1.81
C VAL A 321 -11.78 4.68 -3.34
N SER A 322 -12.16 3.59 -4.01
CA SER A 322 -12.20 3.48 -5.48
C SER A 322 -13.18 4.46 -6.15
N GLY A 323 -14.21 4.91 -5.42
CA GLY A 323 -15.15 5.94 -5.88
C GLY A 323 -14.85 7.34 -5.36
N ALA A 324 -13.74 7.56 -4.66
CA ALA A 324 -13.35 8.86 -4.11
C ALA A 324 -12.55 9.69 -5.13
N ASP A 325 -12.64 11.02 -5.03
CA ASP A 325 -11.70 11.93 -5.69
C ASP A 325 -10.58 12.28 -4.71
N THR A 326 -9.38 11.75 -4.96
CA THR A 326 -8.19 11.96 -4.11
C THR A 326 -7.17 12.90 -4.76
N SER A 327 -7.55 13.66 -5.79
CA SER A 327 -6.64 14.56 -6.51
C SER A 327 -6.01 15.62 -5.61
N GLY A 328 -6.75 16.10 -4.59
CA GLY A 328 -6.27 17.04 -3.57
C GLY A 328 -5.58 16.39 -2.37
N PHE A 329 -5.35 15.07 -2.37
CA PHE A 329 -4.60 14.38 -1.31
C PHE A 329 -3.13 14.20 -1.71
N THR A 330 -2.25 14.87 -0.98
CA THR A 330 -0.79 14.85 -1.17
C THR A 330 -0.05 14.08 -0.09
N GLY A 331 -0.76 13.60 0.93
CA GLY A 331 -0.20 12.80 2.02
C GLY A 331 0.06 11.33 1.66
N SER A 332 0.14 10.47 2.68
CA SER A 332 0.41 9.04 2.53
C SER A 332 -0.69 8.17 3.14
N PHE A 333 -0.77 6.90 2.74
CA PHE A 333 -1.69 5.94 3.35
C PHE A 333 -0.94 4.99 4.29
N ALA A 334 -1.56 4.65 5.42
CA ALA A 334 -1.13 3.56 6.28
C ALA A 334 -2.24 2.51 6.41
N VAL A 335 -1.96 1.25 6.08
CA VAL A 335 -2.91 0.14 6.25
C VAL A 335 -2.48 -0.65 7.47
N ASN A 336 -3.04 -0.30 8.63
CA ASN A 336 -2.71 -0.92 9.91
C ASN A 336 -3.37 -2.29 10.10
N ALA A 337 -4.57 -2.48 9.52
CA ALA A 337 -5.28 -3.76 9.52
C ALA A 337 -6.32 -3.83 8.38
N GLY A 338 -6.71 -5.05 8.01
CA GLY A 338 -7.71 -5.31 6.96
C GLY A 338 -7.23 -4.86 5.57
N THR A 339 -8.16 -4.36 4.76
CA THR A 339 -7.88 -4.00 3.36
C THR A 339 -8.15 -2.52 3.10
N LEU A 340 -7.20 -1.81 2.48
CA LEU A 340 -7.47 -0.55 1.79
C LEU A 340 -7.66 -0.86 0.30
N GLN A 341 -8.87 -0.65 -0.23
CA GLN A 341 -9.19 -0.94 -1.63
C GLN A 341 -9.36 0.34 -2.43
N GLY A 342 -8.72 0.44 -3.59
CA GLY A 342 -8.85 1.59 -4.50
C GLY A 342 -8.37 1.27 -5.91
N THR A 343 -8.02 2.30 -6.67
CA THR A 343 -7.38 2.20 -7.99
C THR A 343 -6.03 2.90 -7.95
N ALA A 344 -5.23 2.77 -9.00
CA ALA A 344 -3.99 3.55 -9.14
C ALA A 344 -4.22 5.08 -9.08
N ALA A 345 -5.42 5.56 -9.45
CA ALA A 345 -5.78 6.98 -9.38
C ALA A 345 -6.19 7.41 -7.96
N THR A 346 -6.92 6.57 -7.24
CA THR A 346 -7.46 6.91 -5.90
C THR A 346 -6.48 6.60 -4.76
N ILE A 347 -5.54 5.69 -4.98
CA ILE A 347 -4.42 5.40 -4.08
C ILE A 347 -3.14 5.70 -4.86
N ALA A 348 -2.97 6.96 -5.30
CA ALA A 348 -1.82 7.36 -6.13
C ALA A 348 -0.55 7.68 -5.31
N ARG A 349 -0.65 7.71 -3.98
CA ARG A 349 0.41 8.11 -3.04
C ARG A 349 1.01 6.90 -2.34
N SER A 350 2.14 7.10 -1.66
CA SER A 350 2.84 6.05 -0.93
C SER A 350 1.94 5.35 0.09
N VAL A 351 2.09 4.03 0.18
CA VAL A 351 1.31 3.17 1.08
C VAL A 351 2.24 2.34 1.96
N ALA A 352 2.10 2.47 3.29
CA ALA A 352 2.71 1.56 4.25
C ALA A 352 1.69 0.50 4.67
N VAL A 353 2.02 -0.78 4.53
CA VAL A 353 1.12 -1.92 4.79
C VAL A 353 1.65 -2.75 5.95
N SER A 354 0.93 -2.80 7.06
CA SER A 354 1.30 -3.56 8.26
C SER A 354 1.12 -5.07 8.07
N SER A 355 1.72 -5.87 8.95
CA SER A 355 1.61 -7.34 8.90
C SER A 355 0.15 -7.79 8.94
N GLY A 356 -0.23 -8.69 8.04
CA GLY A 356 -1.61 -9.18 7.90
C GLY A 356 -2.58 -8.22 7.22
N ALA A 357 -2.16 -6.99 6.90
CA ALA A 357 -2.95 -6.04 6.13
C ALA A 357 -2.67 -6.14 4.62
N THR A 358 -3.58 -5.59 3.81
CA THR A 358 -3.50 -5.63 2.35
C THR A 358 -3.83 -4.26 1.74
N VAL A 359 -3.04 -3.84 0.76
CA VAL A 359 -3.48 -2.82 -0.21
C VAL A 359 -4.03 -3.53 -1.45
N GLU A 360 -5.26 -3.20 -1.83
CA GLU A 360 -5.93 -3.78 -2.98
C GLU A 360 -6.18 -2.73 -4.07
N PHE A 361 -5.67 -2.99 -5.27
CA PHE A 361 -5.98 -2.22 -6.46
C PHE A 361 -7.05 -2.95 -7.28
N ASN A 362 -8.31 -2.55 -7.09
CA ASN A 362 -9.45 -3.00 -7.88
C ASN A 362 -9.56 -2.17 -9.17
N GLN A 363 -8.78 -2.56 -10.17
CA GLN A 363 -8.50 -1.76 -11.34
C GLN A 363 -9.51 -2.07 -12.47
N ALA A 364 -10.48 -1.19 -12.68
CA ALA A 364 -11.51 -1.32 -13.73
C ALA A 364 -11.13 -0.68 -15.08
N ALA A 365 -10.25 0.32 -15.06
CA ALA A 365 -9.64 0.95 -16.24
C ALA A 365 -8.11 0.86 -16.13
N ALA A 366 -7.32 0.91 -17.21
CA ALA A 366 -5.87 0.82 -17.07
C ALA A 366 -5.31 1.98 -16.24
N GLY A 367 -4.31 1.73 -15.39
CA GLY A 367 -3.68 2.74 -14.56
C GLY A 367 -2.25 2.40 -14.17
N THR A 368 -1.44 3.42 -13.90
CA THR A 368 -0.05 3.28 -13.46
C THR A 368 0.08 3.78 -12.03
N TYR A 369 0.72 2.99 -11.18
CA TYR A 369 1.06 3.35 -9.81
C TYR A 369 2.59 3.51 -9.69
N SER A 370 3.02 4.72 -9.33
CA SER A 370 4.43 5.15 -9.34
C SER A 370 4.97 5.53 -7.96
N SER A 371 4.17 5.37 -6.90
CA SER A 371 4.57 5.67 -5.52
C SER A 371 5.12 4.44 -4.80
N ALA A 372 5.64 4.56 -3.58
CA ALA A 372 6.18 3.42 -2.84
C ALA A 372 5.06 2.56 -2.22
N ILE A 373 5.24 1.23 -2.19
CA ILE A 373 4.47 0.32 -1.32
C ILE A 373 5.47 -0.39 -0.41
N SER A 374 5.30 -0.29 0.91
CA SER A 374 6.24 -0.79 1.91
C SER A 374 5.56 -1.53 3.06
N GLY A 375 6.34 -2.15 3.94
CA GLY A 375 5.86 -2.75 5.19
C GLY A 375 5.73 -4.29 5.16
N ALA A 376 5.15 -4.88 6.19
CA ALA A 376 5.08 -6.35 6.32
C ALA A 376 3.85 -6.99 5.65
N GLY A 377 2.91 -6.17 5.15
CA GLY A 377 1.67 -6.63 4.52
C GLY A 377 1.80 -6.96 3.04
N GLY A 378 0.67 -7.26 2.40
CA GLY A 378 0.59 -7.74 1.02
C GLY A 378 -0.04 -6.75 0.04
N LEU A 379 0.06 -7.10 -1.24
CA LEU A 379 -0.54 -6.41 -2.38
C LEU A 379 -1.56 -7.34 -3.06
N THR A 380 -2.76 -6.85 -3.31
CA THR A 380 -3.73 -7.54 -4.17
C THR A 380 -4.04 -6.69 -5.40
N LYS A 381 -3.93 -7.29 -6.58
CA LYS A 381 -4.46 -6.78 -7.83
C LYS A 381 -5.78 -7.50 -8.14
N SER A 382 -6.87 -6.74 -8.24
CA SER A 382 -8.18 -7.19 -8.68
C SER A 382 -8.71 -6.27 -9.79
N GLY A 383 -9.94 -6.48 -10.26
CA GLY A 383 -10.49 -5.79 -11.42
C GLY A 383 -9.88 -6.25 -12.75
N THR A 384 -10.61 -6.05 -13.85
CA THR A 384 -10.30 -6.67 -15.15
C THR A 384 -9.20 -5.96 -15.94
N ALA A 385 -8.87 -4.72 -15.60
CA ALA A 385 -7.91 -3.92 -16.37
C ALA A 385 -6.46 -4.10 -15.89
N THR A 386 -5.54 -3.43 -16.58
CA THR A 386 -4.11 -3.43 -16.24
C THR A 386 -3.81 -2.46 -15.09
N LEU A 387 -3.17 -2.96 -14.04
CA LEU A 387 -2.39 -2.14 -13.11
C LEU A 387 -0.93 -2.25 -13.52
N LYS A 388 -0.32 -1.13 -13.87
CA LYS A 388 1.12 -1.03 -14.09
C LYS A 388 1.80 -0.53 -12.82
N ILE A 389 2.83 -1.20 -12.35
CA ILE A 389 3.71 -0.74 -11.26
C ILE A 389 5.08 -0.46 -11.86
N ASP A 390 5.56 0.77 -11.71
CA ASP A 390 6.87 1.23 -12.22
C ASP A 390 7.79 1.79 -11.14
N SER A 391 7.46 1.54 -9.87
CA SER A 391 8.30 1.78 -8.71
C SER A 391 8.62 0.46 -8.01
N ALA A 392 9.86 0.29 -7.55
CA ALA A 392 10.22 -0.87 -6.75
C ALA A 392 9.48 -0.84 -5.40
N ALA A 393 8.80 -1.94 -5.09
CA ALA A 393 8.08 -2.10 -3.84
C ALA A 393 8.95 -2.84 -2.80
N THR A 394 8.75 -2.52 -1.53
CA THR A 394 9.56 -3.03 -0.40
C THR A 394 8.73 -3.74 0.66
N TYR A 395 7.46 -4.05 0.35
CA TYR A 395 6.64 -4.86 1.25
C TYR A 395 7.19 -6.30 1.36
N THR A 396 6.80 -7.06 2.38
CA THR A 396 7.28 -8.45 2.53
C THR A 396 6.17 -9.50 2.47
N GLY A 397 4.91 -9.09 2.51
CA GLY A 397 3.77 -9.98 2.33
C GLY A 397 3.57 -10.43 0.89
N ALA A 398 2.55 -11.26 0.67
CA ALA A 398 2.25 -11.86 -0.63
C ALA A 398 1.72 -10.85 -1.66
N THR A 399 2.00 -11.10 -2.93
CA THR A 399 1.34 -10.45 -4.07
C THR A 399 0.29 -11.38 -4.64
N LEU A 400 -0.97 -10.94 -4.69
CA LEU A 400 -2.08 -11.71 -5.25
C LEU A 400 -2.59 -11.03 -6.52
N VAL A 401 -2.54 -11.72 -7.66
CA VAL A 401 -3.12 -11.25 -8.92
C VAL A 401 -4.41 -12.06 -9.16
N THR A 402 -5.53 -11.48 -8.76
CA THR A 402 -6.84 -12.16 -8.70
C THR A 402 -7.66 -11.96 -9.97
N ALA A 403 -7.45 -10.85 -10.69
CA ALA A 403 -8.09 -10.55 -11.97
C ALA A 403 -7.28 -9.53 -12.78
N GLY A 404 -7.50 -9.53 -14.10
CA GLY A 404 -6.85 -8.60 -15.04
C GLY A 404 -5.34 -8.79 -15.10
N THR A 405 -4.61 -7.71 -15.40
CA THR A 405 -3.14 -7.75 -15.56
C THR A 405 -2.44 -6.94 -14.47
N LEU A 406 -1.49 -7.54 -13.76
CA LEU A 406 -0.43 -6.82 -13.05
C LEU A 406 0.78 -6.72 -13.98
N GLN A 407 1.06 -5.54 -14.51
CA GLN A 407 2.20 -5.27 -15.37
C GLN A 407 3.31 -4.60 -14.57
N LEU A 408 4.53 -5.14 -14.66
CA LEU A 408 5.72 -4.52 -14.11
C LEU A 408 6.39 -3.66 -15.18
N ALA A 409 7.07 -2.60 -14.79
CA ALA A 409 7.89 -1.86 -15.73
C ALA A 409 9.18 -1.42 -15.06
N ALA A 410 10.26 -1.37 -15.84
CA ALA A 410 11.52 -0.87 -15.34
C ALA A 410 11.31 0.54 -14.78
N PRO A 411 11.97 0.89 -13.66
CA PRO A 411 11.80 2.19 -13.06
C PRO A 411 12.04 3.29 -14.09
N GLY A 412 11.03 4.15 -14.26
CA GLY A 412 11.17 5.38 -15.02
C GLY A 412 11.92 6.46 -14.23
N PRO A 413 12.03 7.67 -14.77
CA PRO A 413 12.32 8.85 -13.97
C PRO A 413 11.29 8.97 -12.84
N THR A 414 11.66 9.65 -11.75
CA THR A 414 10.78 9.80 -10.59
C THR A 414 9.53 10.60 -10.99
N SER A 415 8.36 10.29 -10.41
CA SER A 415 7.13 11.04 -10.68
C SER A 415 6.94 12.22 -9.72
N ASN A 416 7.71 12.28 -8.63
CA ASN A 416 7.62 13.35 -7.65
C ASN A 416 8.10 14.65 -8.28
N GLY A 417 7.23 15.67 -8.33
CA GLY A 417 7.54 16.94 -8.96
C GLY A 417 7.80 16.87 -10.47
N LEU A 418 7.52 15.74 -11.13
CA LEU A 418 7.70 15.58 -12.57
C LEU A 418 6.76 16.53 -13.30
N ASN A 419 7.34 17.44 -14.07
CA ASN A 419 6.61 18.51 -14.72
C ASN A 419 6.37 18.20 -16.20
N THR A 420 7.42 17.84 -16.96
CA THR A 420 7.27 17.40 -18.36
C THR A 420 8.19 16.25 -18.70
N TRP A 421 7.76 15.45 -19.67
CA TRP A 421 8.50 14.28 -20.14
C TRP A 421 8.28 14.04 -21.64
N PHE A 422 9.25 14.44 -22.46
CA PHE A 422 9.23 14.20 -23.90
C PHE A 422 10.17 13.06 -24.28
N LYS A 423 9.66 12.09 -25.05
CA LYS A 423 10.43 10.92 -25.52
C LYS A 423 10.35 10.83 -27.03
N ALA A 424 11.46 10.74 -27.75
CA ALA A 424 11.37 10.67 -29.21
C ALA A 424 10.68 9.37 -29.67
N GLY A 425 10.76 8.31 -28.87
CA GLY A 425 10.10 7.03 -29.13
C GLY A 425 8.62 6.96 -28.76
N ALA A 426 8.04 8.01 -28.17
CA ALA A 426 6.63 8.02 -27.78
C ALA A 426 6.04 9.44 -27.78
N GLY A 427 4.82 9.59 -28.28
CA GLY A 427 4.13 10.88 -28.28
C GLY A 427 4.59 11.85 -29.37
N VAL A 428 5.36 11.40 -30.36
CA VAL A 428 5.71 12.21 -31.54
C VAL A 428 4.65 12.01 -32.62
N THR A 429 4.03 13.10 -33.08
CA THR A 429 3.15 13.10 -34.25
C THR A 429 3.90 13.68 -35.43
N THR A 430 3.82 13.02 -36.58
CA THR A 430 4.48 13.48 -37.81
C THR A 430 3.49 13.68 -38.96
N SER A 431 3.86 14.58 -39.88
CA SER A 431 3.33 14.66 -41.23
C SER A 431 4.45 14.25 -42.19
N GLY A 432 4.39 13.03 -42.70
CA GLY A 432 5.56 12.38 -43.29
C GLY A 432 6.68 12.20 -42.26
N SER A 433 7.89 12.65 -42.60
CA SER A 433 9.05 12.62 -41.67
C SER A 433 9.12 13.84 -40.75
N SER A 434 8.28 14.86 -40.97
CA SER A 434 8.31 16.12 -40.22
C SER A 434 7.48 16.02 -38.95
N VAL A 435 8.07 16.29 -37.79
CA VAL A 435 7.38 16.32 -36.49
C VAL A 435 6.53 17.58 -36.39
N THR A 436 5.24 17.40 -36.13
CA THR A 436 4.30 18.51 -35.92
C THR A 436 4.05 18.77 -34.44
N THR A 437 3.96 17.71 -33.63
CA THR A 437 3.77 17.80 -32.18
C THR A 437 4.58 16.75 -31.46
N TRP A 438 5.03 17.09 -30.25
CA TRP A 438 5.65 16.19 -29.31
C TRP A 438 4.87 16.26 -27.99
N VAL A 439 4.08 15.23 -27.71
CA VAL A 439 3.14 15.14 -26.60
C VAL A 439 3.88 14.83 -25.31
N ASP A 440 3.57 15.59 -24.27
CA ASP A 440 4.09 15.38 -22.93
C ASP A 440 3.58 14.06 -22.32
N GLN A 441 4.50 13.24 -21.83
CA GLN A 441 4.25 11.93 -21.24
C GLN A 441 4.20 11.95 -19.71
N SER A 442 4.33 13.13 -19.07
CA SER A 442 4.22 13.29 -17.62
C SER A 442 2.78 13.17 -17.12
N GLY A 443 1.80 13.46 -17.98
CA GLY A 443 0.38 13.60 -17.61
C GLY A 443 -0.07 15.04 -17.33
N ASN A 444 0.85 16.03 -17.30
CA ASN A 444 0.53 17.43 -17.01
C ASN A 444 0.06 18.24 -18.23
N GLY A 445 0.08 17.63 -19.43
CA GLY A 445 -0.54 18.20 -20.63
C GLY A 445 0.29 19.29 -21.33
N HIS A 446 1.58 19.42 -21.03
CA HIS A 446 2.45 20.43 -21.63
C HIS A 446 2.96 20.02 -23.02
N THR A 447 2.07 19.73 -23.96
CA THR A 447 2.45 19.31 -25.33
C THR A 447 3.21 20.40 -26.08
N ALA A 448 4.32 20.03 -26.72
CA ALA A 448 5.11 20.91 -27.58
C ALA A 448 4.59 20.84 -29.03
N THR A 449 4.28 21.99 -29.62
CA THR A 449 3.82 22.11 -31.03
C THR A 449 4.85 22.88 -31.83
N ARG A 450 5.28 22.34 -32.97
CA ARG A 450 6.23 23.01 -33.86
C ARG A 450 5.67 24.34 -34.34
N THR A 451 6.40 25.42 -34.11
CA THR A 451 6.00 26.78 -34.50
C THR A 451 6.78 27.25 -35.73
N GLU A 452 8.08 26.98 -35.79
CA GLU A 452 8.95 27.38 -36.90
C GLU A 452 10.00 26.30 -37.19
N GLY A 453 10.62 26.41 -38.36
CA GLY A 453 11.69 25.53 -38.84
C GLY A 453 11.27 24.07 -39.03
N ASN A 454 12.28 23.19 -39.11
CA ASN A 454 12.09 21.79 -39.46
C ASN A 454 12.47 20.84 -38.33
N MET A 455 11.46 20.17 -37.77
CA MET A 455 11.68 19.05 -36.84
C MET A 455 11.48 17.73 -37.59
N TYR A 456 12.38 16.77 -37.43
CA TYR A 456 12.29 15.44 -38.06
C TYR A 456 12.42 14.31 -37.03
N LEU A 457 11.70 13.21 -37.23
CA LEU A 457 11.88 12.01 -36.41
C LEU A 457 12.87 11.06 -37.09
N ALA A 458 14.03 10.86 -36.47
CA ALA A 458 15.02 9.89 -36.93
C ALA A 458 14.96 8.63 -36.07
N SER A 459 14.73 7.48 -36.70
CA SER A 459 14.61 6.19 -36.01
C SER A 459 15.97 5.54 -35.78
N SER A 460 16.10 4.77 -34.69
CA SER A 460 17.26 3.91 -34.41
C SER A 460 18.63 4.61 -34.44
N VAL A 461 18.73 5.77 -33.80
CA VAL A 461 19.94 6.61 -33.82
C VAL A 461 20.87 6.32 -32.64
N ILE A 462 20.36 6.31 -31.40
CA ILE A 462 21.19 6.09 -30.20
C ILE A 462 20.75 4.84 -29.47
N ASN A 463 21.62 3.84 -29.38
CA ASN A 463 21.31 2.53 -28.79
C ASN A 463 20.02 1.91 -29.36
N GLY A 464 19.80 2.08 -30.68
CA GLY A 464 18.58 1.65 -31.36
C GLY A 464 17.32 2.49 -31.06
N GLN A 465 17.42 3.54 -30.24
CA GLN A 465 16.33 4.46 -29.90
C GLN A 465 16.25 5.65 -30.88
N PRO A 466 15.04 6.18 -31.15
CA PRO A 466 14.84 7.33 -32.03
C PRO A 466 15.23 8.67 -31.37
N VAL A 467 15.35 9.71 -32.18
CA VAL A 467 15.59 11.11 -31.77
C VAL A 467 14.76 12.08 -32.60
N VAL A 468 14.41 13.23 -32.02
CA VAL A 468 13.84 14.36 -32.74
C VAL A 468 14.98 15.31 -33.14
N GLN A 469 15.11 15.54 -34.44
CA GLN A 469 16.13 16.39 -35.04
C GLN A 469 15.55 17.80 -35.26
N PHE A 470 16.14 18.80 -34.62
CA PHE A 470 15.83 20.21 -34.83
C PHE A 470 16.78 20.76 -35.90
N ARG A 471 16.23 21.29 -36.99
CA ARG A 471 16.95 21.83 -38.15
C ARG A 471 16.33 23.15 -38.63
N ASP A 472 17.13 23.97 -39.30
CA ASP A 472 16.66 25.17 -40.01
C ASP A 472 15.83 26.12 -39.14
N SER A 473 16.38 26.51 -37.98
CA SER A 473 15.69 27.36 -37.01
C SER A 473 14.46 26.74 -36.36
N ALA A 474 14.42 25.41 -36.22
CA ALA A 474 13.31 24.70 -35.60
C ALA A 474 13.08 25.08 -34.14
N TYR A 475 11.84 25.43 -33.81
CA TYR A 475 11.40 25.45 -32.41
C TYR A 475 9.93 25.05 -32.25
N ALA A 476 9.60 24.60 -31.05
CA ALA A 476 8.25 24.21 -30.66
C ALA A 476 7.84 24.92 -29.37
N ASN A 477 6.64 25.51 -29.35
CA ASN A 477 6.08 26.10 -28.14
C ASN A 477 5.33 25.05 -27.33
N MET A 478 5.51 25.07 -26.02
CA MET A 478 4.81 24.19 -25.09
C MET A 478 3.52 24.84 -24.61
N THR A 479 2.51 24.01 -24.35
CA THR A 479 1.20 24.47 -23.88
C THR A 479 1.25 24.74 -22.37
N GLY A 480 0.62 25.83 -21.92
CA GLY A 480 0.47 26.16 -20.50
C GLY A 480 1.70 26.77 -19.84
N ASN A 481 1.54 27.15 -18.57
CA ASN A 481 2.62 27.70 -17.76
C ASN A 481 3.09 26.67 -16.72
N MET A 482 4.39 26.65 -16.44
CA MET A 482 5.01 25.61 -15.63
C MET A 482 6.20 26.15 -14.81
N TYR A 483 6.55 25.46 -13.72
CA TYR A 483 7.77 25.71 -12.94
C TYR A 483 8.85 24.67 -13.31
N SER A 484 9.96 25.06 -13.92
CA SER A 484 11.05 24.12 -14.20
C SER A 484 12.30 24.49 -13.42
N LYS A 485 12.62 23.76 -12.35
CA LYS A 485 13.82 23.97 -11.53
C LYS A 485 14.97 23.03 -11.86
N GLU A 486 14.69 21.82 -12.35
CA GLU A 486 15.73 20.90 -12.80
C GLU A 486 15.31 20.18 -14.07
N GLN A 487 16.25 20.02 -15.01
CA GLN A 487 16.01 19.44 -16.32
C GLN A 487 17.08 18.40 -16.66
N PHE A 488 16.67 17.28 -17.25
CA PHE A 488 17.55 16.25 -17.80
C PHE A 488 17.25 16.07 -19.29
N MET A 489 18.30 16.04 -20.10
CA MET A 489 18.20 15.99 -21.55
C MET A 489 19.22 15.01 -22.12
N VAL A 490 18.77 14.12 -22.99
CA VAL A 490 19.67 13.30 -23.82
C VAL A 490 19.74 13.94 -25.18
N VAL A 491 20.85 14.63 -25.44
CA VAL A 491 20.99 15.55 -26.57
C VAL A 491 22.34 15.40 -27.25
N LYS A 492 22.37 15.67 -28.55
CA LYS A 492 23.58 15.85 -29.33
C LYS A 492 23.48 17.19 -30.05
N ILE A 493 24.47 18.05 -29.82
CA ILE A 493 24.61 19.32 -30.56
C ILE A 493 25.26 19.02 -31.91
N VAL A 494 24.72 19.61 -32.98
CA VAL A 494 25.21 19.40 -34.35
C VAL A 494 26.02 20.61 -34.81
N ASP A 495 25.36 21.74 -35.01
CA ASP A 495 25.92 23.03 -35.46
C ASP A 495 24.89 24.16 -35.23
N GLY A 496 25.22 25.40 -35.59
CA GLY A 496 24.31 26.54 -35.53
C GLY A 496 24.81 27.67 -34.64
N ASP A 497 24.00 28.72 -34.45
CA ASP A 497 24.42 29.88 -33.67
C ASP A 497 24.00 29.76 -32.22
N TRP A 498 22.79 30.18 -31.85
CA TRP A 498 22.31 30.14 -30.47
C TRP A 498 20.95 29.46 -30.40
N GLY A 499 20.70 28.67 -29.35
CA GLY A 499 19.38 28.07 -29.11
C GLY A 499 19.25 27.48 -27.71
N ALA A 500 18.03 27.31 -27.22
CA ALA A 500 17.77 26.64 -25.95
C ALA A 500 17.33 25.19 -26.18
N PHE A 501 17.77 24.25 -25.33
CA PHE A 501 17.16 22.92 -25.29
C PHE A 501 15.68 23.02 -24.85
N MET A 502 15.48 23.71 -23.72
CA MET A 502 14.22 24.21 -23.19
C MET A 502 14.44 25.60 -22.59
N GLY A 503 13.54 26.54 -22.84
CA GLY A 503 13.64 27.87 -22.24
C GLY A 503 12.33 28.65 -22.29
N SER A 504 12.18 29.66 -21.43
CA SER A 504 11.00 30.53 -21.41
C SER A 504 11.07 31.67 -22.44
N ASP A 505 9.92 32.28 -22.73
CA ASP A 505 9.64 33.15 -23.88
C ASP A 505 10.19 34.59 -23.83
N GLN A 506 11.01 34.94 -22.83
CA GLN A 506 11.62 36.26 -22.69
C GLN A 506 13.11 36.19 -22.35
N ARG A 507 14.02 36.10 -23.34
CA ARG A 507 15.49 36.28 -23.18
C ARG A 507 16.20 35.49 -22.05
N SER A 508 15.50 34.57 -21.37
CA SER A 508 15.93 33.99 -20.08
C SER A 508 16.06 32.47 -20.11
N GLY A 509 15.78 31.82 -21.24
CA GLY A 509 16.11 30.40 -21.43
C GLY A 509 17.63 30.19 -21.42
N TYR A 510 18.10 29.06 -20.92
CA TYR A 510 19.52 28.70 -20.90
C TYR A 510 20.04 28.48 -22.32
N MET A 511 20.20 29.57 -23.09
CA MET A 511 20.65 29.55 -24.47
C MET A 511 22.09 29.08 -24.50
N LEU A 512 22.39 28.19 -25.43
CA LEU A 512 23.73 27.70 -25.69
C LEU A 512 24.08 27.85 -27.16
N ASN A 513 25.36 28.04 -27.42
CA ASN A 513 25.87 28.06 -28.79
C ASN A 513 26.34 26.68 -29.26
N GLN A 514 26.74 26.56 -30.53
CA GLN A 514 27.28 25.30 -31.09
C GLN A 514 28.51 24.73 -30.37
N ASN A 515 29.24 25.54 -29.60
CA ASN A 515 30.37 25.07 -28.78
C ASN A 515 29.91 24.60 -27.39
N GLY A 516 28.61 24.64 -27.11
CA GLY A 516 28.03 24.27 -25.83
C GLY A 516 28.24 25.31 -24.73
N ASN A 517 28.55 26.57 -25.07
CA ASN A 517 28.69 27.64 -24.09
C ASN A 517 27.34 28.31 -23.85
N PHE A 518 26.95 28.46 -22.58
CA PHE A 518 25.75 29.19 -22.20
C PHE A 518 25.93 30.71 -22.37
N TRP A 519 24.83 31.40 -22.68
CA TRP A 519 24.80 32.85 -22.88
C TRP A 519 24.97 33.61 -21.55
N ASP A 520 25.66 34.75 -21.61
CA ASP A 520 26.11 35.52 -20.45
C ASP A 520 25.02 36.32 -19.72
N GLY A 521 23.87 36.51 -20.35
CA GLY A 521 22.76 37.26 -19.77
C GLY A 521 21.88 36.49 -18.78
N ASN A 522 21.93 35.14 -18.75
CA ASN A 522 21.20 34.33 -17.74
C ASN A 522 21.73 32.89 -17.61
N TYR A 523 22.64 32.64 -16.66
CA TYR A 523 23.22 31.31 -16.46
C TYR A 523 22.41 30.41 -15.53
N PRO A 524 22.34 29.08 -15.78
CA PRO A 524 21.81 28.13 -14.80
C PRO A 524 22.65 28.10 -13.51
N LEU A 525 22.09 27.62 -12.39
CA LEU A 525 22.81 27.49 -11.11
C LEU A 525 23.87 26.40 -11.15
N ALA A 526 23.59 25.32 -11.85
CA ALA A 526 24.51 24.22 -12.03
C ALA A 526 24.20 23.48 -13.33
N VAL A 527 25.25 22.99 -13.98
CA VAL A 527 25.14 22.12 -15.15
C VAL A 527 26.01 20.90 -14.92
N SER A 528 25.47 19.73 -15.23
CA SER A 528 26.25 18.50 -15.29
C SER A 528 26.21 17.92 -16.70
N LYS A 529 27.33 17.30 -17.09
CA LYS A 529 27.47 16.57 -18.34
C LYS A 529 27.89 15.14 -18.02
N ASN A 530 27.09 14.18 -18.47
CA ASN A 530 27.26 12.75 -18.17
C ASN A 530 27.44 12.48 -16.66
N GLY A 531 26.75 13.29 -15.84
CA GLY A 531 26.78 13.24 -14.38
C GLY A 531 28.01 13.87 -13.71
N THR A 532 28.92 14.48 -14.47
CA THR A 532 30.01 15.30 -13.92
C THR A 532 29.58 16.76 -13.88
N VAL A 533 29.59 17.37 -12.70
CA VAL A 533 29.29 18.81 -12.53
C VAL A 533 30.39 19.65 -13.18
N LEU A 534 29.99 20.65 -13.98
CA LEU A 534 30.92 21.57 -14.63
C LEU A 534 31.34 22.68 -13.65
N PRO A 535 32.65 22.92 -13.46
CA PRO A 535 33.16 23.63 -12.29
C PRO A 535 32.97 25.16 -12.32
N ASN A 536 32.88 25.82 -13.50
CA ASN A 536 32.76 27.28 -13.59
C ASN A 536 32.10 27.74 -14.91
N GLN A 537 31.53 28.96 -14.89
CA GLN A 537 31.04 29.65 -16.08
C GLN A 537 32.17 30.07 -17.03
N PRO A 538 31.94 30.07 -18.36
CA PRO A 538 30.77 29.54 -19.05
C PRO A 538 30.80 28.00 -19.02
N TYR A 539 29.71 27.34 -18.61
CA TYR A 539 29.64 25.86 -18.54
C TYR A 539 29.80 25.23 -19.93
N PRO A 540 30.99 24.76 -20.34
CA PRO A 540 31.20 24.35 -21.72
C PRO A 540 30.82 22.88 -21.83
N LEU A 541 29.74 22.57 -22.55
CA LEU A 541 29.41 21.19 -22.90
C LEU A 541 30.44 20.60 -23.90
N GLY A 542 31.27 21.45 -24.52
CA GLY A 542 32.33 21.06 -25.46
C GLY A 542 31.80 20.74 -26.86
N GLN A 543 32.70 20.62 -27.85
CA GLN A 543 32.35 20.23 -29.23
C GLN A 543 32.07 18.73 -29.39
N ASP A 544 31.59 18.08 -28.34
CA ASP A 544 31.33 16.66 -28.38
C ASP A 544 30.10 16.43 -29.25
N ARG A 545 30.33 16.14 -30.53
CA ARG A 545 29.32 15.77 -31.54
C ARG A 545 28.71 14.37 -31.28
N GLN A 546 28.69 13.97 -30.02
CA GLN A 546 28.13 12.73 -29.50
C GLN A 546 26.91 13.06 -28.64
N PHE A 547 26.08 12.05 -28.40
CA PHE A 547 25.01 12.20 -27.43
C PHE A 547 25.58 12.27 -26.02
N MET A 548 25.02 13.17 -25.23
CA MET A 548 25.36 13.38 -23.84
C MET A 548 24.09 13.51 -23.02
N LEU A 549 24.20 13.11 -21.75
CA LEU A 549 23.21 13.42 -20.74
C LEU A 549 23.58 14.77 -20.13
N VAL A 550 22.74 15.77 -20.36
CA VAL A 550 22.89 17.11 -19.78
C VAL A 550 21.87 17.28 -18.68
N LYS A 551 22.34 17.68 -17.50
CA LYS A 551 21.50 18.14 -16.40
C LYS A 551 21.64 19.65 -16.28
N VAL A 552 20.53 20.36 -16.12
CA VAL A 552 20.52 21.80 -15.87
C VAL A 552 19.67 22.07 -14.64
N VAL A 553 20.28 22.67 -13.63
CA VAL A 553 19.58 23.24 -12.47
C VAL A 553 19.33 24.70 -12.77
N GLY A 554 18.06 25.06 -12.90
CA GLY A 554 17.67 26.39 -13.29
C GLY A 554 17.95 27.45 -12.22
N ASN A 555 18.35 28.66 -12.63
CA ASN A 555 18.45 29.83 -11.74
C ASN A 555 17.14 30.54 -11.48
N ASP A 556 16.09 30.08 -12.15
CA ASP A 556 14.77 30.64 -12.12
C ASP A 556 14.26 30.53 -10.67
N ASN A 557 14.52 31.58 -9.87
CA ASN A 557 13.90 31.89 -8.57
C ASN A 557 12.40 32.19 -8.73
N ASN A 558 11.77 31.57 -9.71
CA ASN A 558 10.55 32.01 -10.34
C ASN A 558 9.39 31.60 -9.45
N THR A 559 8.88 32.56 -8.68
CA THR A 559 7.65 32.43 -7.88
C THR A 559 6.41 32.32 -8.77
N THR A 560 6.53 32.55 -10.08
CA THR A 560 5.42 32.54 -11.05
C THR A 560 5.61 31.54 -12.20
N PRO A 561 4.59 30.75 -12.60
CA PRO A 561 4.69 29.83 -13.74
C PRO A 561 4.96 30.55 -15.07
N ARG A 562 5.73 29.97 -15.99
CA ARG A 562 6.04 30.54 -17.33
C ARG A 562 5.77 29.57 -18.48
N THR A 563 5.58 30.08 -19.69
CA THR A 563 5.53 29.29 -20.93
C THR A 563 6.95 28.93 -21.38
N TYR A 564 7.16 27.69 -21.83
CA TYR A 564 8.45 27.20 -22.33
C TYR A 564 8.39 26.85 -23.82
N SER A 565 9.55 26.85 -24.47
CA SER A 565 9.77 26.43 -25.86
C SER A 565 10.97 25.50 -25.95
N LEU A 566 10.95 24.57 -26.91
CA LEU A 566 12.06 23.72 -27.29
C LEU A 566 12.78 24.29 -28.52
N GLY A 567 14.11 24.38 -28.51
CA GLY A 567 14.92 24.77 -29.68
C GLY A 567 14.94 26.27 -30.02
N ARG A 568 14.27 27.14 -29.25
CA ARG A 568 14.06 28.55 -29.60
C ARG A 568 15.37 29.37 -29.69
N SER A 569 15.46 30.25 -30.69
CA SER A 569 16.57 31.18 -30.95
C SER A 569 16.09 32.60 -31.26
N GLU A 570 16.93 33.61 -31.05
CA GLU A 570 16.65 35.00 -31.43
C GLU A 570 17.29 35.35 -32.79
N GLY A 571 16.49 35.22 -33.85
CA GLY A 571 16.57 36.07 -35.05
C GLY A 571 17.61 35.77 -36.14
N TRP A 572 18.67 34.99 -35.91
CA TRP A 572 19.77 34.88 -36.89
C TRP A 572 20.13 33.46 -37.36
N ARG A 573 19.91 32.40 -36.54
CA ARG A 573 19.90 30.95 -36.84
C ARG A 573 19.73 30.17 -35.53
N SER A 574 18.88 29.13 -35.47
CA SER A 574 18.78 28.28 -34.25
C SER A 574 19.84 27.18 -34.20
N LEU A 575 20.13 26.73 -32.98
CA LEU A 575 20.97 25.56 -32.73
C LEU A 575 20.34 24.30 -33.34
N ASN A 576 21.07 23.63 -34.24
CA ASN A 576 20.67 22.33 -34.73
C ASN A 576 21.12 21.26 -33.73
N MET A 577 20.18 20.41 -33.34
CA MET A 577 20.39 19.41 -32.31
C MET A 577 19.53 18.17 -32.54
N ASP A 578 19.98 17.04 -32.00
CA ASP A 578 19.22 15.80 -31.92
C ASP A 578 18.86 15.55 -30.47
N MET A 579 17.58 15.44 -30.16
CA MET A 579 17.06 15.25 -28.80
C MET A 579 16.35 13.91 -28.71
N ALA A 580 16.85 13.02 -27.86
CA ALA A 580 16.25 11.71 -27.65
C ALA A 580 15.17 11.74 -26.56
N GLU A 581 15.45 12.42 -25.46
CA GLU A 581 14.54 12.51 -24.32
C GLU A 581 14.82 13.76 -23.50
N LEU A 582 13.76 14.30 -22.92
CA LEU A 582 13.81 15.49 -22.10
C LEU A 582 12.82 15.36 -20.94
N ILE A 583 13.28 15.72 -19.74
CA ILE A 583 12.56 15.58 -18.48
C ILE A 583 12.76 16.86 -17.67
N SER A 584 11.70 17.40 -17.08
CA SER A 584 11.76 18.59 -16.22
C SER A 584 11.00 18.35 -14.92
N TYR A 585 11.50 18.93 -13.82
CA TYR A 585 10.93 18.89 -12.48
C TYR A 585 10.67 20.28 -11.92
N ASP A 586 9.66 20.40 -11.06
CA ASP A 586 9.27 21.63 -10.36
C ASP A 586 10.17 22.01 -9.17
N HIS A 587 11.03 21.08 -8.75
CA HIS A 587 12.01 21.24 -7.68
C HIS A 587 13.39 20.70 -8.10
N VAL A 588 14.38 20.98 -7.26
CA VAL A 588 15.71 20.36 -7.37
C VAL A 588 15.64 18.99 -6.69
N LEU A 589 15.93 17.95 -7.45
CA LEU A 589 15.90 16.57 -7.01
C LEU A 589 16.90 16.32 -5.89
N THR A 590 16.55 15.38 -5.02
CA THR A 590 17.53 14.79 -4.09
C THR A 590 18.58 13.97 -4.86
N ALA A 591 19.72 13.68 -4.22
CA ALA A 591 20.78 12.88 -4.84
C ALA A 591 20.29 11.50 -5.32
N ASP A 592 19.39 10.86 -4.56
CA ASP A 592 18.82 9.56 -4.92
C ASP A 592 17.87 9.65 -6.13
N GLU A 593 17.05 10.71 -6.19
CA GLU A 593 16.15 10.96 -7.31
C GLU A 593 16.94 11.29 -8.58
N GLU A 594 17.96 12.15 -8.47
CA GLU A 594 18.89 12.45 -9.56
C GLU A 594 19.58 11.18 -10.06
N GLN A 595 20.12 10.36 -9.15
CA GLN A 595 20.77 9.10 -9.47
C GLN A 595 19.84 8.15 -10.24
N LYS A 596 18.56 8.07 -9.86
CA LYS A 596 17.55 7.26 -10.57
C LYS A 596 17.31 7.76 -11.99
N VAL A 597 17.07 9.06 -12.18
CA VAL A 597 16.82 9.66 -13.50
C VAL A 597 18.05 9.51 -14.39
N GLY A 598 19.24 9.84 -13.85
CA GLY A 598 20.50 9.73 -14.56
C GLY A 598 20.80 8.31 -15.00
N SER A 599 20.65 7.32 -14.10
CA SER A 599 20.85 5.91 -14.43
C SER A 599 19.83 5.40 -15.45
N TYR A 600 18.56 5.85 -15.37
CA TYR A 600 17.51 5.49 -16.33
C TYR A 600 17.88 5.95 -17.74
N LEU A 601 18.26 7.22 -17.89
CA LEU A 601 18.67 7.78 -19.19
C LEU A 601 19.97 7.13 -19.69
N ALA A 602 20.95 6.92 -18.81
CA ALA A 602 22.21 6.28 -19.14
C ALA A 602 22.00 4.85 -19.68
N THR A 603 21.17 4.06 -19.01
CA THR A 603 20.86 2.68 -19.41
C THR A 603 20.08 2.62 -20.71
N LYS A 604 19.03 3.45 -20.82
CA LYS A 604 18.16 3.46 -22.00
C LYS A 604 18.93 3.81 -23.27
N TYR A 605 19.80 4.80 -23.20
CA TYR A 605 20.53 5.33 -24.34
C TYR A 605 21.97 4.79 -24.45
N GLY A 606 22.38 3.86 -23.58
CA GLY A 606 23.72 3.27 -23.61
C GLY A 606 24.84 4.29 -23.38
N LEU A 607 24.59 5.32 -22.56
CA LEU A 607 25.55 6.38 -22.28
C LEU A 607 26.48 5.97 -21.13
N THR A 608 27.77 6.26 -21.28
CA THR A 608 28.73 6.17 -20.18
C THR A 608 28.65 7.44 -19.33
N THR A 609 28.13 7.32 -18.11
CA THR A 609 27.94 8.44 -17.18
C THR A 609 28.41 8.07 -15.77
N THR A 610 28.67 9.05 -14.91
CA THR A 610 28.98 8.80 -13.49
C THR A 610 27.80 8.18 -12.72
N TYR A 611 26.57 8.35 -13.21
CA TYR A 611 25.40 7.66 -12.67
C TYR A 611 25.45 6.12 -12.84
N GLY A 612 26.23 5.58 -13.79
CA GLY A 612 26.24 4.14 -14.07
C GLY A 612 24.92 3.60 -14.63
N PRO A 613 24.85 2.29 -14.94
CA PRO A 613 23.62 1.65 -15.38
C PRO A 613 22.64 1.48 -14.21
N GLN A 614 21.35 1.58 -14.49
CA GLN A 614 20.29 1.11 -13.61
C GLN A 614 20.59 -0.36 -13.29
N VAL A 615 20.83 -0.64 -12.02
CA VAL A 615 20.79 -2.01 -11.54
C VAL A 615 19.35 -2.48 -11.73
N ALA A 616 19.14 -3.63 -12.36
CA ALA A 616 17.80 -4.16 -12.58
C ALA A 616 17.15 -4.43 -11.22
N GLU A 617 16.39 -3.46 -10.72
CA GLU A 617 15.64 -3.60 -9.47
C GLU A 617 14.42 -4.49 -9.72
N ASN A 618 14.22 -5.43 -8.81
CA ASN A 618 12.99 -6.19 -8.73
C ASN A 618 11.86 -5.21 -8.39
N ILE A 619 10.82 -5.15 -9.22
CA ILE A 619 9.67 -4.28 -8.96
C ILE A 619 8.82 -4.85 -7.83
N LEU A 620 8.59 -6.16 -7.86
CA LEU A 620 8.03 -6.88 -6.72
C LEU A 620 9.16 -7.25 -5.75
N PRO A 621 8.90 -7.28 -4.43
CA PRO A 621 9.90 -7.68 -3.45
C PRO A 621 10.36 -9.12 -3.66
N VAL A 622 11.68 -9.37 -3.54
CA VAL A 622 12.26 -10.72 -3.69
C VAL A 622 11.76 -11.73 -2.64
N SER A 623 11.30 -11.23 -1.50
CA SER A 623 10.70 -12.00 -0.40
C SER A 623 9.21 -12.31 -0.64
N SER A 624 8.57 -11.66 -1.61
CA SER A 624 7.13 -11.81 -1.82
C SER A 624 6.81 -13.12 -2.56
N ALA A 625 5.88 -13.89 -2.01
CA ALA A 625 5.25 -14.98 -2.73
C ALA A 625 4.18 -14.42 -3.65
N VAL A 626 4.18 -14.82 -4.92
CA VAL A 626 3.23 -14.33 -5.93
C VAL A 626 2.23 -15.41 -6.26
N SER A 627 0.94 -15.11 -6.16
CA SER A 627 -0.13 -16.01 -6.61
C SER A 627 -0.92 -15.40 -7.77
N VAL A 628 -1.15 -16.16 -8.84
CA VAL A 628 -1.87 -15.68 -10.03
C VAL A 628 -3.08 -16.57 -10.28
N ALA A 629 -4.27 -15.97 -10.30
CA ALA A 629 -5.55 -16.64 -10.52
C ALA A 629 -5.76 -17.01 -11.98
N SER A 630 -6.61 -18.02 -12.24
CA SER A 630 -7.07 -18.33 -13.60
C SER A 630 -7.69 -17.09 -14.26
N GLY A 631 -7.32 -16.82 -15.51
CA GLY A 631 -7.75 -15.62 -16.25
C GLY A 631 -7.03 -14.32 -15.89
N ALA A 632 -6.18 -14.31 -14.85
CA ALA A 632 -5.33 -13.18 -14.50
C ALA A 632 -3.93 -13.31 -15.12
N THR A 633 -3.23 -12.20 -15.26
CA THR A 633 -1.89 -12.12 -15.87
C THR A 633 -0.91 -11.36 -14.98
N LEU A 634 0.26 -11.96 -14.70
CA LEU A 634 1.46 -11.22 -14.30
C LEU A 634 2.30 -10.97 -15.55
N ASP A 635 2.50 -9.72 -15.92
CA ASP A 635 3.30 -9.33 -17.09
C ASP A 635 4.57 -8.61 -16.64
N LEU A 636 5.74 -9.20 -16.92
CA LEU A 636 7.03 -8.61 -16.55
C LEU A 636 7.42 -7.45 -17.46
N ASN A 637 6.84 -7.35 -18.66
CA ASN A 637 7.01 -6.23 -19.60
C ASN A 637 8.44 -5.65 -19.65
N GLY A 638 9.42 -6.55 -19.84
CA GLY A 638 10.82 -6.15 -20.01
C GLY A 638 11.61 -5.97 -18.71
N VAL A 639 11.09 -6.42 -17.57
CA VAL A 639 11.77 -6.43 -16.26
C VAL A 639 12.24 -7.84 -15.90
N THR A 640 13.49 -7.97 -15.44
CA THR A 640 13.93 -9.21 -14.76
C THR A 640 13.40 -9.18 -13.34
N GLN A 641 12.73 -10.25 -12.92
CA GLN A 641 12.06 -10.31 -11.62
C GLN A 641 12.45 -11.56 -10.85
N THR A 642 12.74 -11.40 -9.57
CA THR A 642 12.93 -12.46 -8.58
C THR A 642 11.81 -12.39 -7.56
N VAL A 643 11.17 -13.51 -7.27
CA VAL A 643 10.09 -13.63 -6.27
C VAL A 643 10.42 -14.77 -5.32
N ALA A 644 9.81 -14.82 -4.15
CA ALA A 644 10.06 -15.94 -3.23
C ALA A 644 9.56 -17.25 -3.85
N SER A 645 8.35 -17.24 -4.39
CA SER A 645 7.74 -18.38 -5.10
C SER A 645 6.58 -17.93 -5.98
N LEU A 646 6.10 -18.83 -6.84
CA LEU A 646 4.91 -18.64 -7.68
C LEU A 646 3.86 -19.72 -7.38
N SER A 647 2.61 -19.31 -7.20
CA SER A 647 1.50 -20.21 -6.89
C SER A 647 0.20 -19.88 -7.65
N ASN A 648 -0.72 -20.83 -7.67
CA ASN A 648 -2.10 -20.60 -8.10
C ASN A 648 -2.86 -19.72 -7.09
N TYR A 649 -3.90 -19.02 -7.55
CA TYR A 649 -4.91 -18.42 -6.67
C TYR A 649 -6.31 -18.96 -7.04
N GLY A 650 -7.11 -19.36 -6.03
CA GLY A 650 -8.50 -19.80 -6.27
C GLY A 650 -8.66 -21.14 -7.00
N GLY A 651 -7.67 -22.05 -6.90
CA GLY A 651 -7.76 -23.42 -7.45
C GLY A 651 -7.19 -23.61 -8.87
N GLY A 652 -6.80 -22.53 -9.57
CA GLY A 652 -6.17 -22.60 -10.89
C GLY A 652 -5.12 -21.50 -11.10
N GLY A 653 -4.19 -21.72 -12.02
CA GLY A 653 -3.15 -20.74 -12.36
C GLY A 653 -3.51 -19.89 -13.58
N GLY A 654 -3.10 -18.62 -13.56
CA GLY A 654 -3.24 -17.70 -14.70
C GLY A 654 -2.08 -17.73 -15.68
N THR A 655 -1.80 -16.58 -16.29
CA THR A 655 -0.67 -16.40 -17.22
C THR A 655 0.45 -15.61 -16.56
N VAL A 656 1.70 -15.99 -16.82
CA VAL A 656 2.87 -15.18 -16.55
C VAL A 656 3.58 -14.86 -17.87
N SER A 657 3.56 -13.60 -18.27
CA SER A 657 4.23 -13.09 -19.48
C SER A 657 5.61 -12.56 -19.12
N LEU A 658 6.67 -13.20 -19.64
CA LEU A 658 8.05 -12.82 -19.36
C LEU A 658 8.58 -11.69 -20.26
N GLY A 659 7.98 -11.53 -21.45
CA GLY A 659 8.66 -10.83 -22.55
C GLY A 659 10.03 -11.48 -22.82
N ALA A 660 11.07 -10.66 -22.94
CA ALA A 660 12.45 -11.12 -23.15
C ALA A 660 13.31 -11.22 -21.87
N LYS A 661 12.70 -11.09 -20.69
CA LYS A 661 13.42 -11.06 -19.40
C LYS A 661 13.13 -12.26 -18.52
N ASN A 662 13.90 -12.39 -17.45
CA ASN A 662 13.91 -13.60 -16.66
C ASN A 662 13.01 -13.51 -15.43
N LEU A 663 12.33 -14.61 -15.11
CA LEU A 663 11.69 -14.82 -13.81
C LEU A 663 12.51 -15.79 -12.97
N THR A 664 12.87 -15.39 -11.75
CA THR A 664 13.62 -16.22 -10.80
C THR A 664 12.75 -16.53 -9.58
N PHE A 665 12.65 -17.81 -9.22
CA PHE A 665 12.07 -18.25 -7.95
C PHE A 665 13.17 -18.39 -6.91
N GLY A 666 13.01 -17.76 -5.75
CA GLY A 666 13.98 -17.75 -4.66
C GLY A 666 13.69 -18.79 -3.57
N ASN A 667 13.68 -18.34 -2.32
CA ASN A 667 13.66 -19.20 -1.14
C ASN A 667 12.27 -19.79 -0.79
N GLY A 668 11.19 -19.30 -1.40
CA GLY A 668 9.84 -19.77 -1.12
C GLY A 668 9.50 -21.09 -1.79
N SER A 669 8.39 -21.71 -1.38
CA SER A 669 7.84 -22.90 -2.02
C SER A 669 6.45 -22.61 -2.56
N GLY A 670 6.18 -23.06 -3.79
CA GLY A 670 4.93 -22.77 -4.49
C GLY A 670 4.60 -23.84 -5.53
N SER A 671 3.34 -23.87 -5.96
CA SER A 671 2.88 -24.75 -7.04
C SER A 671 2.02 -23.97 -8.02
N PHE A 672 2.46 -23.92 -9.27
CA PHE A 672 1.83 -23.16 -10.33
C PHE A 672 1.43 -24.08 -11.50
N SER A 673 0.14 -24.04 -11.84
CA SER A 673 -0.47 -24.83 -12.91
C SER A 673 -0.83 -24.01 -14.15
N GLY A 674 -0.65 -22.69 -14.06
CA GLY A 674 -0.88 -21.77 -15.17
C GLY A 674 0.23 -21.82 -16.22
N VAL A 675 0.19 -20.88 -17.16
CA VAL A 675 1.11 -20.83 -18.30
C VAL A 675 2.14 -19.73 -18.10
N ILE A 676 3.42 -20.04 -18.26
CA ILE A 676 4.52 -19.08 -18.36
C ILE A 676 4.92 -18.96 -19.85
N THR A 677 4.95 -17.74 -20.40
CA THR A 677 5.15 -17.45 -21.82
C THR A 677 6.23 -16.41 -22.07
N GLY A 678 6.83 -16.36 -23.26
CA GLY A 678 7.74 -15.29 -23.70
C GLY A 678 9.08 -15.80 -24.22
N THR A 679 9.97 -14.92 -24.65
CA THR A 679 11.33 -15.34 -25.07
C THR A 679 12.34 -15.39 -23.94
N GLY A 680 11.98 -14.87 -22.76
CA GLY A 680 12.79 -14.90 -21.54
C GLY A 680 12.96 -16.28 -20.92
N ALA A 681 13.80 -16.35 -19.88
CA ALA A 681 14.16 -17.58 -19.18
C ALA A 681 13.51 -17.67 -17.79
N VAL A 682 13.41 -18.89 -17.27
CA VAL A 682 13.01 -19.16 -15.89
C VAL A 682 14.21 -19.68 -15.10
N ALA A 683 14.38 -19.21 -13.87
CA ALA A 683 15.42 -19.67 -12.98
C ALA A 683 14.87 -20.09 -11.61
N LYS A 684 15.51 -21.06 -10.97
CA LYS A 684 15.27 -21.46 -9.60
C LYS A 684 16.56 -21.34 -8.79
N THR A 685 16.52 -20.55 -7.73
CA THR A 685 17.61 -20.32 -6.77
C THR A 685 17.08 -20.49 -5.34
N GLY A 686 17.92 -20.35 -4.33
CA GLY A 686 17.47 -20.46 -2.93
C GLY A 686 17.02 -21.86 -2.53
N THR A 687 16.60 -22.05 -1.28
CA THR A 687 16.39 -23.40 -0.71
C THR A 687 15.00 -24.00 -0.94
N GLY A 688 14.01 -23.19 -1.35
CA GLY A 688 12.61 -23.62 -1.48
C GLY A 688 12.32 -24.59 -2.63
N VAL A 689 11.08 -25.08 -2.70
CA VAL A 689 10.59 -26.00 -3.72
C VAL A 689 9.54 -25.33 -4.60
N GLN A 690 9.83 -25.12 -5.89
CA GLN A 690 8.86 -24.63 -6.86
C GLN A 690 8.34 -25.79 -7.71
N THR A 691 7.02 -25.97 -7.79
CA THR A 691 6.39 -26.92 -8.71
C THR A 691 5.77 -26.19 -9.89
N LEU A 692 6.09 -26.63 -11.10
CA LEU A 692 5.47 -26.18 -12.35
C LEU A 692 4.71 -27.36 -12.97
N ALA A 693 3.38 -27.25 -13.03
CA ALA A 693 2.50 -28.29 -13.57
C ALA A 693 1.85 -27.92 -14.91
N GLY A 694 1.83 -26.62 -15.24
CA GLY A 694 1.27 -26.09 -16.48
C GLY A 694 2.11 -26.37 -17.72
N THR A 695 1.53 -26.14 -18.90
CA THR A 695 2.24 -26.24 -20.18
C THR A 695 2.82 -24.87 -20.51
N ASN A 696 4.12 -24.71 -20.36
CA ASN A 696 4.81 -23.42 -20.52
C ASN A 696 5.40 -23.28 -21.93
N THR A 697 5.39 -22.08 -22.48
CA THR A 697 5.84 -21.80 -23.85
C THR A 697 7.08 -20.90 -23.91
N TYR A 698 7.66 -20.53 -22.77
CA TYR A 698 8.84 -19.67 -22.77
C TYR A 698 10.05 -20.34 -23.43
N SER A 699 10.83 -19.58 -24.20
CA SER A 699 11.93 -20.13 -25.03
C SER A 699 13.33 -19.86 -24.52
N GLY A 700 13.53 -18.99 -23.52
CA GLY A 700 14.86 -18.63 -23.00
C GLY A 700 15.55 -19.72 -22.18
N GLY A 701 14.83 -20.81 -21.87
CA GLY A 701 15.34 -21.96 -21.11
C GLY A 701 15.04 -21.91 -19.62
N THR A 702 15.42 -22.99 -18.92
CA THR A 702 15.22 -23.17 -17.48
C THR A 702 16.54 -23.47 -16.78
N THR A 703 16.90 -22.66 -15.78
CA THR A 703 18.11 -22.87 -14.97
C THR A 703 17.76 -23.19 -13.52
N VAL A 704 18.33 -24.24 -12.94
CA VAL A 704 18.15 -24.60 -11.53
C VAL A 704 19.49 -24.54 -10.82
N SER A 705 19.72 -23.50 -10.02
CA SER A 705 20.98 -23.26 -9.31
C SER A 705 20.88 -23.41 -7.79
N GLY A 706 19.70 -23.71 -7.25
CA GLY A 706 19.50 -23.95 -5.82
C GLY A 706 18.11 -24.48 -5.51
N GLY A 707 18.00 -25.29 -4.46
CA GLY A 707 16.72 -25.87 -4.02
C GLY A 707 16.15 -26.83 -5.08
N LYS A 708 14.83 -27.02 -5.08
CA LYS A 708 14.16 -28.00 -5.96
C LYS A 708 13.17 -27.32 -6.91
N LEU A 709 13.29 -27.57 -8.21
CA LEU A 709 12.26 -27.28 -9.20
C LEU A 709 11.58 -28.60 -9.58
N VAL A 710 10.28 -28.75 -9.37
CA VAL A 710 9.52 -29.94 -9.74
C VAL A 710 8.77 -29.69 -11.04
N ALA A 711 9.02 -30.53 -12.04
CA ALA A 711 8.28 -30.52 -13.30
C ALA A 711 7.20 -31.60 -13.28
N GLY A 712 5.94 -31.18 -13.45
CA GLY A 712 4.80 -32.11 -13.60
C GLY A 712 4.71 -32.76 -15.00
N ARG A 713 5.39 -32.17 -15.99
CA ARG A 713 5.46 -32.61 -17.40
C ARG A 713 6.65 -31.91 -18.07
N LEU A 714 7.13 -32.41 -19.20
CA LEU A 714 8.31 -31.81 -19.86
C LEU A 714 8.04 -30.38 -20.31
N ALA A 715 6.84 -30.13 -20.85
CA ALA A 715 6.42 -28.80 -21.29
C ALA A 715 6.32 -27.79 -20.13
N ALA A 716 6.35 -28.21 -18.86
CA ALA A 716 6.43 -27.29 -17.73
C ALA A 716 7.78 -26.58 -17.65
N LEU A 717 8.81 -27.05 -18.36
CA LEU A 717 10.15 -26.45 -18.38
C LEU A 717 10.39 -25.56 -19.61
N GLY A 718 9.33 -25.19 -20.33
CA GLY A 718 9.39 -24.34 -21.53
C GLY A 718 9.94 -25.07 -22.76
N SER A 719 10.23 -24.34 -23.84
CA SER A 719 10.78 -24.89 -25.09
C SER A 719 12.31 -24.81 -25.17
N GLY A 720 12.95 -23.93 -24.38
CA GLY A 720 14.40 -23.77 -24.34
C GLY A 720 15.18 -24.91 -23.64
N ALA A 721 16.50 -24.71 -23.54
CA ALA A 721 17.44 -25.62 -22.87
C ALA A 721 17.24 -25.66 -21.35
N ILE A 722 17.67 -26.74 -20.71
CA ILE A 722 17.60 -26.94 -19.26
C ILE A 722 19.02 -27.05 -18.71
N ALA A 723 19.34 -26.26 -17.70
CA ALA A 723 20.62 -26.28 -17.02
C ALA A 723 20.43 -26.49 -15.51
N ILE A 724 20.98 -27.56 -14.96
CA ILE A 724 21.01 -27.82 -13.52
C ILE A 724 22.42 -27.54 -13.03
N GLN A 725 22.59 -26.49 -12.24
CA GLN A 725 23.87 -26.05 -11.70
C GLN A 725 24.15 -26.71 -10.35
N ASN A 726 25.34 -26.47 -9.80
CA ASN A 726 25.73 -26.94 -8.47
C ASN A 726 24.69 -26.51 -7.41
N GLY A 727 24.20 -27.46 -6.61
CA GLY A 727 23.22 -27.21 -5.55
C GLY A 727 21.76 -27.15 -6.02
N GLY A 728 21.50 -27.18 -7.33
CA GLY A 728 20.17 -27.28 -7.91
C GLY A 728 19.66 -28.72 -8.01
N THR A 729 18.36 -28.92 -7.79
CA THR A 729 17.68 -30.22 -7.97
C THR A 729 16.47 -30.08 -8.89
N LEU A 730 16.43 -30.85 -9.98
CA LEU A 730 15.23 -30.99 -10.82
C LEU A 730 14.44 -32.23 -10.38
N GLY A 731 13.28 -32.02 -9.76
CA GLY A 731 12.34 -33.08 -9.39
C GLY A 731 11.41 -33.47 -10.54
N ILE A 732 11.17 -34.76 -10.68
CA ILE A 732 10.34 -35.33 -11.74
C ILE A 732 9.14 -36.06 -11.12
N ALA A 733 7.93 -35.56 -11.39
CA ALA A 733 6.71 -36.13 -10.80
C ALA A 733 6.19 -37.37 -11.54
N ALA A 734 6.38 -37.46 -12.87
CA ALA A 734 6.03 -38.63 -13.69
C ALA A 734 6.75 -38.56 -15.06
N GLY A 735 7.11 -39.72 -15.61
CA GLY A 735 7.73 -39.96 -16.94
C GLY A 735 8.07 -38.75 -17.82
N LEU A 736 9.34 -38.33 -17.86
CA LEU A 736 9.81 -37.22 -18.69
C LEU A 736 10.85 -37.67 -19.73
N ASP A 737 10.66 -37.26 -20.97
CA ASP A 737 11.58 -37.51 -22.06
C ASP A 737 12.38 -36.24 -22.40
N PHE A 738 13.67 -36.21 -22.10
CA PHE A 738 14.53 -35.07 -22.42
C PHE A 738 15.28 -35.22 -23.76
N THR A 739 15.05 -36.27 -24.54
CA THR A 739 15.77 -36.51 -25.80
C THR A 739 15.59 -35.40 -26.83
N SER A 740 14.47 -34.67 -26.77
CA SER A 740 14.17 -33.54 -27.65
C SER A 740 14.69 -32.19 -27.13
N LYS A 741 15.50 -32.18 -26.06
CA LYS A 741 15.98 -30.95 -25.40
C LYS A 741 17.46 -31.04 -25.03
N THR A 742 18.13 -29.90 -25.07
CA THR A 742 19.45 -29.77 -24.43
C THR A 742 19.28 -29.77 -22.91
N LEU A 743 19.85 -30.77 -22.24
CA LEU A 743 19.93 -30.86 -20.78
C LEU A 743 21.40 -30.87 -20.35
N THR A 744 21.80 -29.88 -19.56
CA THR A 744 23.14 -29.80 -18.96
C THR A 744 23.03 -29.96 -17.45
N VAL A 745 23.83 -30.85 -16.88
CA VAL A 745 23.94 -31.01 -15.42
C VAL A 745 25.39 -30.77 -15.01
N ALA A 746 25.63 -29.70 -14.25
CA ALA A 746 26.94 -29.37 -13.71
C ALA A 746 27.27 -30.28 -12.51
N SER A 747 28.56 -30.34 -12.15
CA SER A 747 29.01 -31.06 -10.94
C SER A 747 28.24 -30.59 -9.69
N GLY A 748 27.62 -31.53 -8.98
CA GLY A 748 26.78 -31.28 -7.80
C GLY A 748 25.34 -30.83 -8.08
N GLY A 749 24.94 -30.71 -9.35
CA GLY A 749 23.54 -30.64 -9.75
C GLY A 749 22.87 -32.02 -9.65
N LYS A 750 21.55 -32.06 -9.39
CA LYS A 750 20.82 -33.31 -9.15
C LYS A 750 19.53 -33.41 -9.97
N ILE A 751 19.18 -34.63 -10.37
CA ILE A 751 17.85 -35.00 -10.86
C ILE A 751 17.23 -35.93 -9.82
N ASP A 752 16.07 -35.56 -9.29
CA ASP A 752 15.32 -36.32 -8.29
C ASP A 752 14.10 -36.97 -8.94
N MET A 753 14.10 -38.30 -8.99
CA MET A 753 13.03 -39.08 -9.62
C MET A 753 11.97 -39.48 -8.58
N GLY A 754 10.71 -39.14 -8.84
CA GLY A 754 9.59 -39.68 -8.07
C GLY A 754 9.35 -41.17 -8.33
N ASP A 755 8.63 -41.82 -7.41
CA ASP A 755 8.29 -43.25 -7.50
C ASP A 755 7.69 -43.63 -8.86
N GLY A 756 8.32 -44.60 -9.54
CA GLY A 756 7.85 -45.09 -10.84
C GLY A 756 8.05 -44.14 -12.04
N ALA A 757 8.77 -43.02 -11.86
CA ALA A 757 9.08 -42.12 -12.97
C ALA A 757 10.12 -42.73 -13.93
N THR A 758 9.92 -42.54 -15.23
CA THR A 758 10.91 -42.88 -16.27
C THR A 758 11.57 -41.62 -16.79
N VAL A 759 12.88 -41.65 -17.08
CA VAL A 759 13.62 -40.48 -17.57
C VAL A 759 14.48 -40.86 -18.76
N ALA A 760 14.23 -40.28 -19.93
CA ALA A 760 15.11 -40.41 -21.07
C ALA A 760 16.08 -39.22 -21.11
N LEU A 761 17.39 -39.48 -21.17
CA LEU A 761 18.44 -38.45 -21.13
C LEU A 761 19.11 -38.28 -22.50
N PRO A 762 19.53 -37.06 -22.87
CA PRO A 762 20.20 -36.81 -24.14
C PRO A 762 21.69 -37.23 -24.15
N SER A 763 22.31 -37.46 -22.99
CA SER A 763 23.72 -37.83 -22.88
C SER A 763 24.05 -38.61 -21.60
N VAL A 764 25.15 -39.38 -21.65
CA VAL A 764 25.70 -40.13 -20.50
C VAL A 764 26.20 -39.24 -19.36
N SER A 765 26.58 -37.99 -19.65
CA SER A 765 27.04 -37.03 -18.64
C SER A 765 25.96 -36.64 -17.64
N ALA A 766 24.67 -36.74 -18.02
CA ALA A 766 23.55 -36.48 -17.12
C ALA A 766 23.22 -37.70 -16.20
N LEU A 767 23.77 -38.89 -16.48
CA LEU A 767 23.49 -40.12 -15.73
C LEU A 767 24.05 -40.09 -14.31
N ALA A 768 25.24 -39.51 -14.12
CA ALA A 768 25.92 -39.44 -12.82
C ALA A 768 25.21 -38.52 -11.79
N ALA A 769 24.20 -37.76 -12.21
CA ALA A 769 23.52 -36.77 -11.39
C ALA A 769 22.15 -37.22 -10.86
N ILE A 770 21.75 -38.47 -11.11
CA ILE A 770 20.42 -38.99 -10.73
C ILE A 770 20.43 -39.45 -9.27
N THR A 771 19.40 -39.06 -8.52
CA THR A 771 19.14 -39.48 -7.14
C THR A 771 17.69 -40.00 -7.03
N SER A 772 17.48 -41.14 -6.35
CA SER A 772 16.16 -41.70 -6.06
C SER A 772 15.73 -41.37 -4.64
N THR A 773 14.44 -41.08 -4.44
CA THR A 773 13.84 -40.81 -3.12
C THR A 773 12.92 -41.93 -2.62
N SER A 774 12.82 -43.05 -3.34
CA SER A 774 11.91 -44.15 -2.99
C SER A 774 12.40 -44.98 -1.79
N PRO A 775 11.60 -45.16 -0.71
CA PRO A 775 11.92 -46.09 0.38
C PRO A 775 11.78 -47.56 -0.02
N TYR A 776 11.24 -47.87 -1.21
CA TYR A 776 11.08 -49.22 -1.76
C TYR A 776 11.80 -49.28 -3.11
N HIS A 777 13.09 -49.59 -3.06
CA HIS A 777 14.00 -49.52 -4.21
C HIS A 777 13.56 -50.46 -5.36
N SER A 778 12.95 -49.90 -6.41
CA SER A 778 12.88 -50.54 -7.73
C SER A 778 12.46 -49.57 -8.84
N THR A 779 13.26 -48.57 -9.21
CA THR A 779 13.11 -47.92 -10.55
C THR A 779 14.33 -47.07 -10.96
N VAL A 780 15.48 -47.70 -11.20
CA VAL A 780 16.54 -47.14 -12.09
C VAL A 780 16.40 -47.72 -13.52
N ALA A 781 15.36 -48.52 -13.75
CA ALA A 781 15.28 -49.51 -14.84
C ALA A 781 14.80 -49.00 -16.22
N ASN A 782 14.71 -47.69 -16.47
CA ASN A 782 14.30 -47.18 -17.79
C ASN A 782 15.10 -45.93 -18.17
N ILE A 783 16.40 -46.10 -18.44
CA ILE A 783 17.26 -45.03 -19.00
C ILE A 783 18.10 -45.60 -20.13
N LEU A 784 17.51 -45.83 -21.30
CA LEU A 784 18.24 -45.79 -22.59
C LEU A 784 17.25 -45.93 -23.74
N TYR A 785 17.24 -44.98 -24.70
CA TYR A 785 17.17 -45.27 -26.14
C TYR A 785 17.47 -44.04 -26.99
N GLY A 786 18.46 -44.20 -27.86
CA GLY A 786 18.57 -43.62 -29.19
C GLY A 786 19.35 -44.63 -30.04
N SER A 787 18.87 -44.99 -31.22
CA SER A 787 19.54 -45.98 -32.09
C SER A 787 20.93 -45.47 -32.50
N GLY A 788 21.99 -46.24 -32.19
CA GLY A 788 23.35 -45.99 -32.68
C GLY A 788 24.40 -45.50 -31.65
N SER A 789 24.13 -45.52 -30.34
CA SER A 789 25.14 -45.10 -29.34
C SER A 789 25.96 -46.27 -28.79
N THR A 790 27.28 -46.18 -28.91
CA THR A 790 28.26 -47.03 -28.22
C THR A 790 28.45 -46.58 -26.78
N VAL A 791 28.59 -47.52 -25.85
CA VAL A 791 28.97 -47.26 -24.45
C VAL A 791 30.36 -46.60 -24.42
N PRO A 792 30.51 -45.35 -23.92
CA PRO A 792 31.81 -44.68 -23.89
C PRO A 792 32.72 -45.28 -22.83
N THR A 793 34.00 -45.45 -23.16
CA THR A 793 35.09 -45.93 -22.26
C THR A 793 35.24 -45.11 -20.97
N ALA A 794 34.69 -43.90 -20.91
CA ALA A 794 34.70 -43.02 -19.74
C ALA A 794 33.85 -43.50 -18.55
N LEU A 795 32.90 -44.43 -18.75
CA LEU A 795 32.17 -45.08 -17.64
C LEU A 795 33.09 -45.93 -16.75
N ASN A 796 34.24 -46.35 -17.26
CA ASN A 796 35.22 -47.15 -16.51
C ASN A 796 36.06 -46.31 -15.52
N SER A 797 36.23 -45.01 -15.78
CA SER A 797 37.05 -44.13 -14.94
C SER A 797 36.27 -43.37 -13.85
N ALA A 798 34.94 -43.34 -13.92
CA ALA A 798 34.10 -42.65 -12.93
C ALA A 798 33.93 -43.43 -11.62
N TRP A 799 34.38 -44.69 -11.57
CA TRP A 799 34.19 -45.60 -10.44
C TRP A 799 35.38 -45.69 -9.47
N THR A 800 36.48 -44.97 -9.71
CA THR A 800 37.69 -45.08 -8.87
C THR A 800 37.89 -43.96 -7.85
N SER A 801 36.91 -43.07 -7.64
CA SER A 801 37.06 -42.01 -6.63
C SER A 801 35.75 -41.63 -5.96
N ASN A 802 35.23 -42.49 -5.09
CA ASN A 802 34.52 -41.99 -3.91
C ASN A 802 34.61 -43.00 -2.77
N THR A 803 35.36 -42.64 -1.74
CA THR A 803 35.40 -43.33 -0.46
C THR A 803 34.20 -42.89 0.38
N SER A 804 33.56 -43.86 1.04
CA SER A 804 32.48 -43.77 2.04
C SER A 804 31.04 -43.49 1.55
N GLY A 805 30.22 -44.56 1.56
CA GLY A 805 28.76 -44.48 1.72
C GLY A 805 27.90 -45.21 0.68
N PHE A 806 27.73 -46.53 0.85
CA PHE A 806 26.68 -47.47 0.35
C PHE A 806 26.08 -47.39 -1.07
N TYR A 807 25.38 -48.48 -1.44
CA TYR A 807 24.28 -48.68 -2.42
C TYR A 807 24.58 -49.68 -3.54
N SER A 808 23.85 -50.80 -3.52
CA SER A 808 23.74 -51.75 -4.63
C SER A 808 22.74 -51.23 -5.67
N ASP A 809 23.20 -50.97 -6.88
CA ASP A 809 22.35 -50.62 -8.03
C ASP A 809 22.19 -51.82 -8.97
N ILE A 810 20.95 -52.22 -9.24
CA ILE A 810 20.64 -53.06 -10.41
C ILE A 810 20.34 -52.10 -11.57
N LEU A 811 21.35 -51.83 -12.40
CA LEU A 811 21.16 -51.15 -13.69
C LEU A 811 20.64 -52.17 -14.71
N THR A 812 19.34 -52.11 -15.03
CA THR A 812 18.74 -52.92 -16.10
C THR A 812 18.65 -52.07 -17.37
N LEU A 813 19.44 -52.42 -18.40
CA LEU A 813 19.35 -51.81 -19.73
C LEU A 813 18.45 -52.68 -20.61
N ASN A 814 17.16 -52.35 -20.71
CA ASN A 814 16.25 -53.11 -21.57
C ASN A 814 16.41 -52.70 -23.04
N GLY A 815 17.28 -53.41 -23.76
CA GLY A 815 17.43 -53.46 -25.23
C GLY A 815 16.45 -54.43 -25.91
N THR A 816 15.67 -54.03 -26.92
CA THR A 816 14.87 -54.91 -27.80
C THR A 816 15.67 -55.39 -29.03
N GLY A 817 16.99 -55.30 -28.98
CA GLY A 817 17.91 -55.82 -30.00
C GLY A 817 19.02 -56.66 -29.38
N ALA A 818 19.47 -57.69 -30.10
CA ALA A 818 20.48 -58.64 -29.63
C ALA A 818 21.84 -57.95 -29.36
N GLY A 819 22.39 -58.14 -28.16
CA GLY A 819 23.73 -57.67 -27.76
C GLY A 819 23.76 -56.80 -26.50
N ASN A 820 23.12 -57.22 -25.41
CA ASN A 820 23.12 -56.48 -24.15
C ASN A 820 24.33 -56.84 -23.29
N VAL A 821 25.06 -55.83 -22.80
CA VAL A 821 26.13 -56.00 -21.80
C VAL A 821 25.57 -55.67 -20.42
N PHE A 822 25.65 -56.62 -19.49
CA PHE A 822 25.23 -56.46 -18.10
C PHE A 822 26.45 -56.26 -17.20
N VAL A 823 26.47 -55.24 -16.34
CA VAL A 823 27.52 -55.05 -15.32
C VAL A 823 26.85 -55.02 -13.95
N LEU A 824 27.13 -56.05 -13.13
CA LEU A 824 26.69 -56.13 -11.74
C LEU A 824 27.92 -55.96 -10.85
N SER A 825 27.90 -54.99 -9.92
CA SER A 825 28.97 -54.81 -8.91
C SER A 825 28.37 -54.92 -7.51
N MET A 826 29.01 -55.73 -6.67
CA MET A 826 28.54 -56.01 -5.31
C MET A 826 29.70 -55.85 -4.33
N THR A 827 29.47 -55.18 -3.20
CA THR A 827 30.43 -55.05 -2.10
C THR A 827 29.88 -55.76 -0.85
N TYR A 828 30.70 -56.52 -0.11
CA TYR A 828 30.27 -57.24 1.11
C TYR A 828 30.91 -56.70 2.40
N ASP A 829 30.17 -56.71 3.51
CA ASP A 829 30.60 -56.23 4.83
C ASP A 829 31.34 -57.31 5.64
N THR A 830 32.35 -56.90 6.38
CA THR A 830 33.39 -57.70 7.05
C THR A 830 32.88 -58.49 8.26
N VAL A 831 32.20 -59.64 8.11
CA VAL A 831 32.15 -60.71 9.17
C VAL A 831 32.00 -62.13 8.59
N VAL A 832 32.33 -62.38 7.32
CA VAL A 832 32.29 -63.75 6.77
C VAL A 832 33.60 -64.06 6.09
N ASP A 833 34.23 -65.17 6.48
CA ASP A 833 35.42 -65.74 5.87
C ASP A 833 35.31 -65.73 4.33
N PRO A 834 36.34 -65.32 3.56
CA PRO A 834 36.29 -65.12 2.10
C PRO A 834 36.06 -66.40 1.27
N MET A 835 35.72 -67.53 1.91
CA MET A 835 35.60 -68.85 1.25
C MET A 835 34.17 -69.23 0.83
N ALA A 836 33.16 -68.37 0.98
CA ALA A 836 31.77 -68.76 0.68
C ALA A 836 30.99 -67.73 -0.15
N LEU A 837 31.48 -67.39 -1.34
CA LEU A 837 30.67 -66.76 -2.38
C LEU A 837 30.43 -67.78 -3.51
N ASN A 838 29.26 -68.43 -3.51
CA ASN A 838 28.83 -69.29 -4.61
C ASN A 838 28.03 -68.47 -5.63
N ILE A 839 28.60 -68.24 -6.81
CA ILE A 839 27.88 -67.67 -7.95
C ILE A 839 27.32 -68.85 -8.74
N GLY A 840 26.00 -68.90 -8.94
CA GLY A 840 25.35 -69.92 -9.75
C GLY A 840 24.64 -69.32 -10.94
N THR A 841 24.83 -69.92 -12.12
CA THR A 841 24.04 -69.62 -13.31
C THR A 841 22.86 -70.58 -13.41
N ARG A 842 21.75 -70.12 -14.00
CA ARG A 842 20.61 -70.96 -14.36
C ARG A 842 20.56 -71.03 -15.88
N GLU A 843 20.78 -72.21 -16.46
CA GLU A 843 20.81 -72.37 -17.91
C GLU A 843 19.43 -72.64 -18.53
N ASP A 844 18.45 -73.18 -17.80
CA ASP A 844 17.05 -73.21 -18.26
C ASP A 844 16.02 -73.44 -17.14
N SER A 845 14.74 -73.53 -17.54
CA SER A 845 13.60 -73.67 -16.65
C SER A 845 13.48 -75.00 -15.89
N SER A 846 14.39 -75.96 -16.10
CA SER A 846 14.24 -77.35 -15.64
C SER A 846 15.42 -77.94 -14.84
N THR A 847 16.54 -77.24 -14.68
CA THR A 847 17.70 -77.73 -13.90
C THR A 847 18.02 -76.83 -12.70
N GLY A 848 18.41 -77.44 -11.58
CA GLY A 848 18.75 -76.75 -10.33
C GLY A 848 20.07 -75.98 -10.40
N PHE A 849 20.25 -75.02 -9.49
CA PHE A 849 21.42 -74.14 -9.38
C PHE A 849 22.75 -74.92 -9.37
N LEU A 850 23.68 -74.58 -10.27
CA LEU A 850 25.04 -75.10 -10.26
C LEU A 850 25.94 -74.15 -9.44
N ALA A 851 26.57 -74.63 -8.38
CA ALA A 851 27.47 -73.83 -7.55
C ALA A 851 28.88 -73.77 -8.18
N MET A 852 29.38 -72.57 -8.48
CA MET A 852 30.79 -72.38 -8.83
C MET A 852 31.59 -72.15 -7.54
N GLY A 853 32.22 -73.22 -7.02
CA GLY A 853 33.02 -73.17 -5.81
C GLY A 853 34.39 -72.52 -6.00
N THR A 854 34.88 -71.84 -4.95
CA THR A 854 36.13 -71.05 -4.88
C THR A 854 37.41 -71.89 -4.66
N GLY A 855 37.51 -73.08 -5.27
CA GLY A 855 38.65 -73.97 -5.09
C GLY A 855 39.26 -74.40 -6.42
N SER A 856 40.57 -74.15 -6.58
CA SER A 856 41.41 -74.70 -7.64
C SER A 856 41.15 -76.20 -7.85
N ALA A 857 40.42 -76.55 -8.91
CA ALA A 857 40.31 -77.90 -9.42
C ALA A 857 40.10 -77.86 -10.93
N VAL A 858 41.15 -78.22 -11.67
CA VAL A 858 41.09 -78.62 -13.06
C VAL A 858 40.12 -79.79 -13.19
N LEU A 859 38.99 -79.60 -13.87
CA LEU A 859 38.17 -80.70 -14.39
C LEU A 859 37.94 -80.44 -15.87
N GLY A 860 38.43 -81.38 -16.69
CA GLY A 860 38.63 -81.22 -18.12
C GLY A 860 37.38 -81.33 -18.99
N GLY A 861 37.57 -80.89 -20.23
CA GLY A 861 36.92 -81.43 -21.42
C GLY A 861 35.43 -81.17 -21.60
N TRP A 862 35.06 -79.95 -22.04
CA TRP A 862 33.83 -79.75 -22.81
C TRP A 862 34.09 -78.89 -24.03
N THR A 863 34.09 -79.54 -25.20
CA THR A 863 33.97 -78.91 -26.51
C THR A 863 32.49 -78.66 -26.77
N SER A 864 32.06 -77.40 -26.78
CA SER A 864 30.91 -76.98 -27.58
C SER A 864 31.18 -75.60 -28.17
N ALA A 865 31.07 -75.50 -29.49
CA ALA A 865 31.22 -74.27 -30.23
C ALA A 865 30.20 -73.22 -29.74
N TYR A 866 30.64 -71.96 -29.68
CA TYR A 866 29.89 -70.75 -29.35
C TYR A 866 29.67 -70.39 -27.87
N VAL A 867 30.74 -70.25 -27.07
CA VAL A 867 30.76 -69.30 -25.94
C VAL A 867 32.20 -68.84 -25.66
N THR A 868 32.48 -67.53 -25.69
CA THR A 868 33.69 -66.95 -25.05
C THR A 868 33.35 -66.63 -23.59
N PRO A 869 34.14 -67.08 -22.59
CA PRO A 869 33.82 -66.84 -21.18
C PRO A 869 33.74 -65.35 -20.81
N GLY A 870 32.60 -64.94 -20.24
CA GLY A 870 32.36 -63.62 -19.66
C GLY A 870 33.32 -63.32 -18.51
N GLN A 871 33.82 -62.09 -18.46
CA GLN A 871 34.76 -61.63 -17.44
C GLN A 871 34.05 -61.53 -16.09
N PHE A 872 34.59 -62.22 -15.08
CA PHE A 872 34.25 -61.99 -13.68
C PHE A 872 35.54 -61.63 -12.93
N GLY A 873 35.44 -60.77 -11.92
CA GLY A 873 36.56 -60.44 -11.06
C GLY A 873 36.10 -60.28 -9.61
N ILE A 874 36.91 -60.80 -8.70
CA ILE A 874 36.72 -60.68 -7.27
C ILE A 874 37.93 -59.91 -6.74
N ASP A 875 37.70 -58.71 -6.23
CA ASP A 875 38.69 -57.93 -5.50
C ASP A 875 38.47 -58.15 -4.01
N THR A 876 39.16 -59.16 -3.48
CA THR A 876 39.09 -59.52 -2.06
C THR A 876 39.70 -58.46 -1.14
N ALA A 877 40.58 -57.57 -1.64
CA ALA A 877 41.19 -56.52 -0.83
C ALA A 877 40.19 -55.38 -0.56
N ASN A 878 39.31 -55.11 -1.53
CA ASN A 878 38.28 -54.07 -1.43
C ASN A 878 36.86 -54.63 -1.24
N HIS A 879 36.72 -55.94 -1.04
CA HIS A 879 35.46 -56.64 -0.81
C HIS A 879 34.47 -56.56 -1.98
N GLN A 880 34.96 -56.56 -3.23
CA GLN A 880 34.12 -56.35 -4.43
C GLN A 880 34.06 -57.58 -5.33
N VAL A 881 32.91 -57.75 -5.98
CA VAL A 881 32.67 -58.77 -7.01
C VAL A 881 31.99 -58.10 -8.19
N TRP A 882 32.46 -58.39 -9.40
CA TRP A 882 31.82 -57.94 -10.62
C TRP A 882 31.66 -59.06 -11.66
N VAL A 883 30.59 -58.96 -12.45
CA VAL A 883 30.28 -59.90 -13.56
C VAL A 883 29.88 -59.10 -14.81
N VAL A 884 30.45 -59.48 -15.95
CA VAL A 884 30.06 -59.01 -17.28
C VAL A 884 29.46 -60.17 -18.07
N SER A 885 28.20 -60.06 -18.48
CA SER A 885 27.53 -61.06 -19.34
C SER A 885 26.93 -60.42 -20.59
N ASP A 886 26.92 -61.16 -21.69
CA ASP A 886 26.48 -60.74 -23.03
C ASP A 886 25.14 -61.35 -23.48
N HIS A 887 24.44 -62.13 -22.64
CA HIS A 887 23.18 -62.80 -23.03
C HIS A 887 22.07 -62.81 -21.96
N ASN A 888 20.82 -62.94 -22.44
CA ASN A 888 19.51 -62.81 -21.76
C ASN A 888 19.23 -63.79 -20.59
N SER A 889 20.25 -64.28 -19.89
CA SER A 889 20.08 -65.17 -18.75
C SER A 889 19.77 -64.36 -17.49
N GLN A 890 18.68 -64.71 -16.80
CA GLN A 890 18.38 -64.15 -15.48
C GLN A 890 19.46 -64.59 -14.48
N PHE A 891 20.31 -63.66 -14.06
CA PHE A 891 21.21 -63.90 -12.93
C PHE A 891 20.45 -63.74 -11.62
N THR A 892 20.49 -64.76 -10.76
CA THR A 892 20.06 -64.66 -9.36
C THR A 892 21.30 -64.87 -8.51
N VAL A 893 21.78 -63.81 -7.86
CA VAL A 893 22.86 -63.91 -6.88
C VAL A 893 22.23 -64.15 -5.52
N MET A 894 22.54 -65.29 -4.89
CA MET A 894 22.07 -65.63 -3.55
C MET A 894 23.25 -65.57 -2.57
N VAL A 895 23.22 -64.61 -1.65
CA VAL A 895 24.17 -64.55 -0.52
C VAL A 895 23.54 -65.35 0.62
N VAL A 896 24.11 -66.50 0.96
CA VAL A 896 23.60 -67.34 2.07
C VAL A 896 24.48 -67.11 3.30
N PRO A 897 23.93 -66.68 4.44
CA PRO A 897 24.66 -66.65 5.68
C PRO A 897 24.67 -68.07 6.29
N GLU A 898 25.88 -68.61 6.40
CA GLU A 898 26.28 -69.84 7.09
C GLU A 898 25.98 -71.22 6.42
N PRO A 899 26.86 -72.22 6.63
CA PRO A 899 26.86 -73.47 5.87
C PRO A 899 25.79 -74.50 6.30
N GLY A 900 24.88 -74.17 7.23
CA GLY A 900 24.04 -75.17 7.91
C GLY A 900 22.56 -75.23 7.51
N SER A 901 22.03 -74.24 6.78
CA SER A 901 20.56 -74.06 6.63
C SER A 901 19.95 -74.64 5.35
N LEU A 902 20.76 -75.30 4.50
CA LEU A 902 20.34 -75.79 3.18
C LEU A 902 19.32 -76.95 3.20
N ALA A 903 19.09 -77.61 4.34
CA ALA A 903 18.13 -78.72 4.41
C ALA A 903 16.67 -78.30 4.73
N LEU A 904 16.45 -77.16 5.39
CA LEU A 904 15.10 -76.75 5.82
C LEU A 904 14.44 -75.70 4.90
N ALA A 905 15.22 -74.80 4.29
CA ALA A 905 14.67 -73.75 3.42
C ALA A 905 14.14 -74.30 2.08
N GLY A 906 14.74 -75.39 1.56
CA GLY A 906 14.30 -76.04 0.32
C GLY A 906 12.91 -76.68 0.42
N LEU A 907 12.55 -77.25 1.58
CA LEU A 907 11.24 -77.89 1.80
C LEU A 907 10.13 -76.87 2.12
N ALA A 908 10.44 -75.81 2.88
CA ALA A 908 9.47 -74.76 3.21
C ALA A 908 9.07 -73.92 1.98
N LEU A 909 10.02 -73.61 1.08
CA LEU A 909 9.76 -72.82 -0.12
C LEU A 909 9.03 -73.63 -1.22
N ALA A 910 9.33 -74.93 -1.34
CA ALA A 910 8.59 -75.85 -2.22
C ALA A 910 7.12 -76.04 -1.76
N GLY A 911 6.88 -76.10 -0.45
CA GLY A 911 5.52 -76.17 0.12
C GLY A 911 4.70 -74.89 -0.06
N LEU A 912 5.31 -73.71 0.10
CA LEU A 912 4.64 -72.41 -0.07
C LEU A 912 4.28 -72.12 -1.54
N LEU A 913 5.15 -72.54 -2.48
CA LEU A 913 4.91 -72.41 -3.93
C LEU A 913 3.92 -73.46 -4.47
N ALA A 914 3.81 -74.62 -3.83
CA ALA A 914 2.74 -75.59 -4.13
C ALA A 914 1.36 -75.12 -3.63
N TRP A 915 1.29 -74.42 -2.49
CA TRP A 915 0.05 -73.86 -1.95
C TRP A 915 -0.47 -72.67 -2.78
N SER A 916 0.42 -71.81 -3.28
CA SER A 916 0.04 -70.70 -4.16
C SER A 916 -0.42 -71.16 -5.56
N ARG A 917 -0.04 -72.37 -6.00
CA ARG A 917 -0.54 -73.00 -7.24
C ARG A 917 -1.96 -73.59 -7.11
N ARG A 918 -2.45 -73.95 -5.92
CA ARG A 918 -3.84 -74.44 -5.73
C ARG A 918 -4.90 -73.34 -5.65
N ARG A 919 -4.53 -72.08 -5.36
CA ARG A 919 -5.47 -70.93 -5.28
C ARG A 919 -5.71 -70.16 -6.59
N ARG A 920 -5.02 -70.50 -7.68
CA ARG A 920 -5.26 -69.91 -9.02
C ARG A 920 -5.95 -70.88 -10.01
N ALA A 921 -6.46 -72.01 -9.54
CA ALA A 921 -7.21 -72.98 -10.34
C ALA A 921 -8.55 -73.40 -9.69
N ALA A 922 -9.18 -72.49 -8.94
CA ALA A 922 -10.60 -72.51 -8.57
C ALA A 922 -11.13 -71.08 -8.61
#